data_AF-B5EDV5-F1
#
_entry.id   AF-B5EDV5-F1
#
_cell.length_a   1.000
_cell.length_b   1.000
_cell.length_c   1.000
_cell.angle_alpha   90.00
_cell.angle_beta   90.00
_cell.angle_gamma   90.00
#
_symmetry.space_group_name_H-M   'P 1'
#
loop_
_entity.id
_entity.type
_entity.pdbx_description
1 polymer ?
#
loop_
_entity_poly.entity_id
_entity_poly.type
_entity_poly.pdbx_seq_one_letter_code
_entity_poly.pdbx_strand_id
1 'polypeptide(L)'
;MTAPESARELFLAGNALFGAGDLSGASECYRRALQLDPGYAEACFNLGCTLDRLSGPAEALPHLARAVELSPEWSRARGSLGFALARLGRMGEAASELAAAVRLDPGDPGLSNNLGLALSALSRGEEAKDAFEEAIRLDPLYAEPHNNLSILFERFGESAHAIAAALEALRLKPEFPEAHLNLANALKSQGRHQEAIAHYREALRLRPDYPEAESSLLFALLYPAHTPEEELFAEHAAFGARCRFAAPRHLNDPDPERPLKLGYLSADFREHAVARFIEPVLARHDRALFQVYCYSNVPVPDQRSEKLASMADCFRNIAGMTDQKVEELVRADGIDILVDLSGHSAGNRLPVFARRPAPVQVTWLGYPFSTGLDAIDYRITDAVCDPPGETERYHSEELLRLPGTFSCFLPPDDAPPPGPAPCITSGRVTFGSFNNPAKITPETVLLWSGVLRAVPGSQLLLKGYSLACAETRLRLEETFAGHGIERERLELLGNTPSYRDHLSLYDRVDIALDSYPYNGTTTTCEALWMGVPVVTLAGSAHRSRVGASILQALGLEGLVAHEARKFVVLAQALAGDRERLSGLRTTLRQTMAASPLTDGASFTRHLEKAWRDIWGRWCRSHPAQAPDPAVQGAQYLQHGRLDRALSQFLIPLRGGERSTLGGIQEALRLQLAADQARALALDDPLAFREEEPEHLGSETLAETAELLVAAGFVTPAELICRYLGDRGCLSPRVSRTLAEVALAIGKPEVAVREFEHAQAAGDRSRATRIKLVKAQEAERLSPPPERGERFLLIKAWGYGFWSDVNMLLGQCLLAEITGRVPVVHWGGNSLFSDDPGKNAFLSFFLPFNGTGIGELAARARSFYPPKWNRENLLLDELNKEEGPWSRFSSLYALERGEEVVVGDFHYGVNDLIPWIPPEHPLYGLDQDALCLQLYRRYLRPKPELEQRAEAFFNREFSGRPVLALHVRGGDKGGEDPGLHRLNALYHPRIERFLSEEREGRLFLLTDDEKLLSSYRERYGDRLSHTVSTRTGSSLGVHYQEQADRRALGEEVLVDALIASRCHLFLGNGFSNVSLAVAQMKQWEPGSCVLFGARLDRVRQMTLYRS
;
A
#
# COMPACT_ATOMS: atom_id res chain seq x y z
N MET A 1 -38.88 18.89 -29.42
CA MET A 1 -38.34 20.26 -29.49
C MET A 1 -38.58 20.93 -28.15
N THR A 2 -37.67 20.75 -27.20
CA THR A 2 -37.63 21.51 -25.95
C THR A 2 -37.14 22.93 -26.26
N ALA A 3 -37.70 23.94 -25.58
CA ALA A 3 -37.34 25.35 -25.77
C ALA A 3 -35.83 25.56 -25.56
N PRO A 4 -35.20 26.56 -26.23
CA PRO A 4 -33.79 26.85 -26.00
C PRO A 4 -33.59 27.25 -24.53
N GLU A 5 -32.88 26.41 -23.76
CA GLU A 5 -32.48 26.71 -22.39
C GLU A 5 -31.61 27.97 -22.40
N SER A 6 -32.03 29.00 -21.67
CA SER A 6 -31.25 30.23 -21.50
C SER A 6 -30.06 30.00 -20.55
N ALA A 7 -29.01 30.83 -20.66
CA ALA A 7 -27.86 30.78 -19.75
C ALA A 7 -28.29 30.86 -18.26
N ARG A 8 -29.34 31.65 -17.97
CA ARG A 8 -29.91 31.79 -16.63
C ARG A 8 -30.60 30.52 -16.13
N GLU A 9 -31.35 29.82 -16.99
CA GLU A 9 -32.01 28.56 -16.61
C GLU A 9 -30.97 27.47 -16.32
N LEU A 10 -29.93 27.37 -17.15
CA LEU A 10 -28.80 26.47 -16.91
C LEU A 10 -28.05 26.81 -15.62
N PHE A 11 -27.83 28.08 -15.33
CA PHE A 11 -27.23 28.52 -14.07
C PHE A 11 -28.08 28.13 -12.86
N LEU A 12 -29.39 28.32 -12.90
CA LEU A 12 -30.30 27.94 -11.82
C LEU A 12 -30.38 26.42 -11.63
N ALA A 13 -30.39 25.66 -12.73
CA ALA A 13 -30.30 24.20 -12.68
C ALA A 13 -28.97 23.74 -12.04
N GLY A 14 -27.85 24.38 -12.41
CA GLY A 14 -26.55 24.14 -11.79
C GLY A 14 -26.56 24.39 -10.29
N ASN A 15 -27.18 25.50 -9.83
CA ASN A 15 -27.31 25.80 -8.40
C ASN A 15 -28.13 24.75 -7.65
N ALA A 16 -29.21 24.23 -8.26
CA ALA A 16 -30.03 23.18 -7.67
C ALA A 16 -29.23 21.87 -7.53
N LEU A 17 -28.49 21.47 -8.57
CA LEU A 17 -27.63 20.28 -8.55
C LEU A 17 -26.51 20.41 -7.51
N PHE A 18 -25.88 21.59 -7.42
CA PHE A 18 -24.87 21.88 -6.41
C PHE A 18 -25.43 21.73 -4.99
N GLY A 19 -26.64 22.27 -4.74
CA GLY A 19 -27.33 22.12 -3.46
C GLY A 19 -27.72 20.67 -3.13
N ALA A 20 -27.93 19.83 -4.14
CA ALA A 20 -28.20 18.40 -4.01
C ALA A 20 -26.93 17.54 -3.86
N GLY A 21 -25.73 18.14 -3.97
CA GLY A 21 -24.45 17.43 -3.90
C GLY A 21 -23.99 16.82 -5.24
N ASP A 22 -24.75 16.97 -6.33
CA ASP A 22 -24.33 16.57 -7.67
C ASP A 22 -23.43 17.64 -8.28
N LEU A 23 -22.16 17.63 -7.85
CA LEU A 23 -21.17 18.59 -8.31
C LEU A 23 -20.86 18.41 -9.81
N SER A 24 -20.82 17.17 -10.31
CA SER A 24 -20.53 16.88 -11.71
C SER A 24 -21.60 17.47 -12.63
N GLY A 25 -22.87 17.20 -12.35
CA GLY A 25 -24.00 17.79 -13.07
C GLY A 25 -24.05 19.30 -12.95
N ALA A 26 -23.77 19.85 -11.76
CA ALA A 26 -23.67 21.31 -11.58
C ALA A 26 -22.59 21.93 -12.48
N SER A 27 -21.40 21.31 -12.55
CA SER A 27 -20.29 21.80 -13.39
C SER A 27 -20.65 21.80 -14.89
N GLU A 28 -21.40 20.80 -15.36
CA GLU A 28 -21.85 20.73 -16.75
C GLU A 28 -22.86 21.84 -17.06
N CYS A 29 -23.85 22.05 -16.18
CA CYS A 29 -24.82 23.13 -16.30
C CYS A 29 -24.14 24.51 -16.36
N TYR A 30 -23.16 24.78 -15.49
CA TYR A 30 -22.43 26.05 -15.52
C TYR A 30 -21.58 26.20 -16.79
N ARG A 31 -20.90 25.14 -17.26
CA ARG A 31 -20.15 25.20 -18.53
C ARG A 31 -21.07 25.52 -19.71
N ARG A 32 -22.26 24.89 -19.77
CA ARG A 32 -23.27 25.17 -20.80
C ARG A 32 -23.82 26.60 -20.69
N ALA A 33 -24.04 27.11 -19.47
CA ALA A 33 -24.41 28.51 -19.26
C ALA A 33 -23.34 29.47 -19.82
N LEU A 34 -22.06 29.18 -19.60
CA LEU A 34 -20.93 29.96 -20.10
C LEU A 34 -20.70 29.83 -21.61
N GLN A 35 -21.12 28.73 -22.24
CA GLN A 35 -21.14 28.61 -23.70
C GLN A 35 -22.16 29.57 -24.34
N LEU A 36 -23.29 29.81 -23.66
CA LEU A 36 -24.33 30.74 -24.13
C LEU A 36 -24.02 32.20 -23.77
N ASP A 37 -23.41 32.43 -22.60
CA ASP A 37 -22.97 33.75 -22.15
C ASP A 37 -21.59 33.67 -21.48
N PRO A 38 -20.49 33.89 -22.24
CA PRO A 38 -19.14 33.93 -21.69
C PRO A 38 -18.87 35.08 -20.69
N GLY A 39 -19.78 36.06 -20.61
CA GLY A 39 -19.72 37.19 -19.68
C GLY A 39 -20.45 36.95 -18.36
N TYR A 40 -21.03 35.77 -18.15
CA TYR A 40 -21.83 35.49 -16.96
C TYR A 40 -20.95 35.24 -15.72
N ALA A 41 -20.62 36.33 -15.00
CA ALA A 41 -19.71 36.33 -13.86
C ALA A 41 -20.11 35.32 -12.76
N GLU A 42 -21.40 35.21 -12.42
CA GLU A 42 -21.88 34.28 -11.41
C GLU A 42 -21.73 32.81 -11.81
N ALA A 43 -21.90 32.50 -13.10
CA ALA A 43 -21.65 31.15 -13.62
C ALA A 43 -20.15 30.80 -13.60
N CYS A 44 -19.26 31.76 -13.90
CA CYS A 44 -17.80 31.59 -13.73
C CYS A 44 -17.44 31.31 -12.27
N PHE A 45 -17.98 32.10 -11.34
CA PHE A 45 -17.73 31.95 -9.91
C PHE A 45 -18.22 30.59 -9.38
N ASN A 46 -19.45 30.20 -9.70
CA ASN A 46 -20.01 28.93 -9.23
C ASN A 46 -19.33 27.72 -9.90
N LEU A 47 -18.94 27.81 -11.17
CA LEU A 47 -18.13 26.78 -11.81
C LEU A 47 -16.77 26.65 -11.11
N GLY A 48 -16.09 27.77 -10.84
CA GLY A 48 -14.83 27.78 -10.09
C GLY A 48 -14.96 27.12 -8.71
N CYS A 49 -15.96 27.52 -7.92
CA CYS A 49 -16.24 26.90 -6.62
C CYS A 49 -16.58 25.41 -6.72
N THR A 50 -17.26 24.99 -7.78
CA THR A 50 -17.63 23.58 -8.00
C THR A 50 -16.42 22.74 -8.39
N LEU A 51 -15.57 23.26 -9.27
CA LEU A 51 -14.32 22.60 -9.68
C LEU A 51 -13.31 22.53 -8.53
N ASP A 52 -13.27 23.54 -7.66
CA ASP A 52 -12.41 23.52 -6.47
C ASP A 52 -12.72 22.33 -5.55
N ARG A 53 -14.00 21.92 -5.50
CA ARG A 53 -14.49 20.75 -4.74
C ARG A 53 -14.35 19.44 -5.50
N LEU A 54 -14.53 19.45 -6.83
CA LEU A 54 -14.45 18.25 -7.68
C LEU A 54 -13.01 17.83 -7.99
N SER A 55 -12.23 18.77 -8.52
CA SER A 55 -10.92 18.51 -9.15
C SER A 55 -9.77 19.27 -8.47
N GLY A 56 -10.09 20.24 -7.61
CA GLY A 56 -9.13 21.01 -6.84
C GLY A 56 -8.82 22.41 -7.42
N PRO A 57 -7.90 23.15 -6.76
CA PRO A 57 -7.75 24.59 -6.96
C PRO A 57 -7.14 24.97 -8.31
N ALA A 58 -6.40 24.05 -8.95
CA ALA A 58 -5.78 24.31 -10.25
C ALA A 58 -6.84 24.48 -11.36
N GLU A 59 -7.89 23.65 -11.36
CA GLU A 59 -9.00 23.77 -12.32
C GLU A 59 -9.95 24.91 -11.98
N ALA A 60 -10.11 25.24 -10.69
CA ALA A 60 -10.95 26.34 -10.24
C ALA A 60 -10.39 27.72 -10.62
N LEU A 61 -9.06 27.86 -10.54
CA LEU A 61 -8.37 29.14 -10.68
C LEU A 61 -8.76 29.96 -11.91
N PRO A 62 -8.73 29.44 -13.16
CA PRO A 62 -9.06 30.24 -14.34
C PRO A 62 -10.50 30.79 -14.31
N HIS A 63 -11.44 30.04 -13.74
CA HIS A 63 -12.84 30.44 -13.66
C HIS A 63 -13.08 31.50 -12.57
N LEU A 64 -12.41 31.35 -11.41
CA LEU A 64 -12.44 32.36 -10.34
C LEU A 64 -11.77 33.67 -10.77
N ALA A 65 -10.62 33.58 -11.44
CA ALA A 65 -9.96 34.75 -12.02
C ALA A 65 -10.86 35.47 -13.02
N ARG A 66 -11.53 34.72 -13.90
CA ARG A 66 -12.48 35.29 -14.86
C ARG A 66 -13.68 35.96 -14.19
N ALA A 67 -14.19 35.41 -13.09
CA ALA A 67 -15.27 36.03 -12.33
C ALA A 67 -14.84 37.39 -11.73
N VAL A 68 -13.60 37.49 -11.23
CA VAL A 68 -13.03 38.75 -10.72
C VAL A 68 -12.76 39.76 -11.84
N GLU A 69 -12.30 39.32 -13.01
CA GLU A 69 -12.13 40.19 -14.18
C GLU A 69 -13.45 40.81 -14.64
N LEU A 70 -14.53 40.01 -14.68
CA LEU A 70 -15.86 40.45 -15.09
C LEU A 70 -16.52 41.37 -14.06
N SER A 71 -16.24 41.13 -12.77
CA SER A 71 -16.81 41.88 -11.64
C SER A 71 -15.74 42.21 -10.58
N PRO A 72 -14.90 43.24 -10.80
CA PRO A 72 -13.76 43.54 -9.91
C PRO A 72 -14.13 43.96 -8.49
N GLU A 73 -15.36 44.44 -8.27
CA GLU A 73 -15.86 44.87 -6.95
C GLU A 73 -16.57 43.74 -6.18
N TRP A 74 -16.52 42.49 -6.69
CA TRP A 74 -17.17 41.35 -6.06
C TRP A 74 -16.27 40.70 -5.00
N SER A 75 -16.43 41.13 -3.74
CA SER A 75 -15.63 40.65 -2.59
C SER A 75 -15.55 39.12 -2.50
N ARG A 76 -16.69 38.42 -2.56
CA ARG A 76 -16.76 36.95 -2.47
C ARG A 76 -15.95 36.26 -3.58
N ALA A 77 -15.99 36.75 -4.81
CA ALA A 77 -15.20 36.17 -5.91
C ALA A 77 -13.69 36.36 -5.70
N ARG A 78 -13.27 37.54 -5.23
CA ARG A 78 -11.87 37.78 -4.86
C ARG A 78 -11.41 36.93 -3.68
N GLY A 79 -12.26 36.78 -2.66
CA GLY A 79 -12.00 35.91 -1.51
C GLY A 79 -11.78 34.46 -1.92
N SER A 80 -12.64 33.91 -2.78
CA SER A 80 -12.48 32.55 -3.31
C SER A 80 -11.26 32.40 -4.22
N LEU A 81 -10.95 33.40 -5.05
CA LEU A 81 -9.72 33.42 -5.86
C LEU A 81 -8.48 33.40 -4.97
N GLY A 82 -8.44 34.26 -3.94
CA GLY A 82 -7.35 34.32 -2.97
C GLY A 82 -7.17 33.01 -2.21
N PHE A 83 -8.26 32.36 -1.80
CA PHE A 83 -8.22 31.04 -1.17
C PHE A 83 -7.67 29.95 -2.11
N ALA A 84 -8.10 29.92 -3.38
CA ALA A 84 -7.58 28.98 -4.37
C ALA A 84 -6.08 29.21 -4.66
N LEU A 85 -5.63 30.47 -4.75
CA LEU A 85 -4.22 30.84 -4.89
C LEU A 85 -3.39 30.37 -3.69
N ALA A 86 -3.89 30.53 -2.46
CA ALA A 86 -3.22 30.06 -1.25
C ALA A 86 -3.03 28.54 -1.27
N ARG A 87 -4.05 27.77 -1.66
CA ARG A 87 -3.98 26.30 -1.81
C ARG A 87 -3.00 25.84 -2.90
N LEU A 88 -2.68 26.70 -3.86
CA LEU A 88 -1.66 26.47 -4.90
C LEU A 88 -0.26 26.95 -4.50
N GLY A 89 -0.07 27.43 -3.26
CA GLY A 89 1.21 27.97 -2.79
C GLY A 89 1.54 29.37 -3.31
N ARG A 90 0.64 30.02 -4.06
CA ARG A 90 0.82 31.37 -4.62
C ARG A 90 0.48 32.44 -3.59
N MET A 91 1.17 32.39 -2.45
CA MET A 91 0.83 33.15 -1.23
C MET A 91 0.85 34.68 -1.43
N GLY A 92 1.77 35.19 -2.27
CA GLY A 92 1.85 36.62 -2.58
C GLY A 92 0.61 37.15 -3.29
N GLU A 93 0.13 36.42 -4.30
CA GLU A 93 -1.08 36.76 -5.03
C GLU A 93 -2.33 36.53 -4.18
N ALA A 94 -2.35 35.46 -3.39
CA ALA A 94 -3.42 35.19 -2.43
C ALA A 94 -3.61 36.35 -1.45
N ALA A 95 -2.52 36.84 -0.84
CA ALA A 95 -2.57 37.97 0.10
C ALA A 95 -3.08 39.25 -0.60
N SER A 96 -2.71 39.49 -1.86
CA SER A 96 -3.20 40.64 -2.63
C SER A 96 -4.70 40.58 -2.87
N GLU A 97 -5.22 39.44 -3.34
CA GLU A 97 -6.65 39.26 -3.60
C GLU A 97 -7.49 39.26 -2.32
N LEU A 98 -6.99 38.65 -1.24
CA LEU A 98 -7.65 38.66 0.06
C LEU A 98 -7.68 40.05 0.68
N ALA A 99 -6.59 40.83 0.58
CA ALA A 99 -6.58 42.22 1.03
C ALA A 99 -7.55 43.10 0.23
N ALA A 100 -7.71 42.84 -1.07
CA ALA A 100 -8.72 43.50 -1.89
C ALA A 100 -10.15 43.11 -1.48
N ALA A 101 -10.40 41.83 -1.20
CA ALA A 101 -11.69 41.35 -0.70
C ALA A 101 -12.04 41.99 0.66
N VAL A 102 -11.10 42.06 1.61
CA VAL A 102 -11.30 42.72 2.92
C VAL A 102 -11.62 44.22 2.76
N ARG A 103 -11.02 44.92 1.78
CA ARG A 103 -11.37 46.33 1.52
C ARG A 103 -12.81 46.51 0.99
N LEU A 104 -13.30 45.53 0.22
CA LEU A 104 -14.65 45.55 -0.34
C LEU A 104 -15.70 45.13 0.69
N ASP A 105 -15.35 44.20 1.58
CA ASP A 105 -16.21 43.74 2.67
C ASP A 105 -15.40 43.60 3.98
N PRO A 106 -15.21 44.71 4.73
CA PRO A 106 -14.44 44.70 5.97
C PRO A 106 -15.19 44.02 7.14
N GLY A 107 -16.43 43.58 6.94
CA GLY A 107 -17.25 42.93 7.96
C GLY A 107 -17.16 41.41 7.99
N ASP A 108 -16.50 40.78 7.00
CA ASP A 108 -16.41 39.32 6.90
C ASP A 108 -15.19 38.78 7.68
N PRO A 109 -15.39 38.10 8.83
CA PRO A 109 -14.30 37.53 9.62
C PRO A 109 -13.52 36.43 8.87
N GLY A 110 -14.16 35.72 7.93
CA GLY A 110 -13.53 34.68 7.13
C GLY A 110 -12.48 35.24 6.18
N LEU A 111 -12.70 36.43 5.61
CA LEU A 111 -11.73 37.11 4.75
C LEU A 111 -10.50 37.56 5.55
N SER A 112 -10.70 38.15 6.72
CA SER A 112 -9.60 38.55 7.62
C SER A 112 -8.79 37.34 8.09
N ASN A 113 -9.46 36.24 8.45
CA ASN A 113 -8.77 34.98 8.80
C ASN A 113 -7.94 34.42 7.64
N ASN A 114 -8.51 34.35 6.43
CA ASN A 114 -7.79 33.84 5.25
C ASN A 114 -6.62 34.75 4.87
N LEU A 115 -6.77 36.08 4.99
CA LEU A 115 -5.68 37.05 4.81
C LEU A 115 -4.56 36.79 5.82
N GLY A 116 -4.90 36.58 7.10
CA GLY A 116 -3.94 36.22 8.14
C GLY A 116 -3.15 34.96 7.82
N LEU A 117 -3.81 33.92 7.29
CA LEU A 117 -3.14 32.69 6.85
C LEU A 117 -2.13 32.95 5.72
N ALA A 118 -2.52 33.72 4.69
CA ALA A 118 -1.64 34.05 3.58
C ALA A 118 -0.44 34.91 4.02
N LEU A 119 -0.67 35.90 4.89
CA LEU A 119 0.37 36.76 5.45
C LEU A 119 1.33 35.98 6.35
N SER A 120 0.80 35.06 7.16
CA SER A 120 1.61 34.16 7.98
C SER A 120 2.54 33.32 7.11
N ALA A 121 2.04 32.73 6.01
CA ALA A 121 2.85 31.96 5.07
C ALA A 121 3.96 32.78 4.37
N LEU A 122 3.78 34.11 4.26
CA LEU A 122 4.77 35.06 3.74
C LEU A 122 5.73 35.59 4.82
N SER A 123 5.70 35.04 6.03
CA SER A 123 6.49 35.52 7.19
C SER A 123 6.21 36.98 7.57
N ARG A 124 5.02 37.51 7.24
CA ARG A 124 4.56 38.85 7.65
C ARG A 124 3.79 38.76 8.96
N GLY A 125 4.51 38.46 10.04
CA GLY A 125 3.95 38.05 11.33
C GLY A 125 2.98 39.05 11.97
N GLU A 126 3.37 40.31 12.09
CA GLU A 126 2.54 41.36 12.70
C GLU A 126 1.23 41.56 11.92
N GLU A 127 1.32 41.68 10.59
CA GLU A 127 0.13 41.87 9.75
C GLU A 127 -0.79 40.63 9.78
N ALA A 128 -0.22 39.43 9.89
CA ALA A 128 -0.99 38.21 10.06
C ALA A 128 -1.74 38.20 11.39
N LYS A 129 -1.07 38.62 12.47
CA LYS A 129 -1.66 38.76 13.81
C LYS A 129 -2.81 39.76 13.79
N ASP A 130 -2.60 40.95 13.23
CA ASP A 130 -3.64 41.99 13.09
C ASP A 130 -4.88 41.45 12.35
N ALA A 131 -4.66 40.69 11.26
CA ALA A 131 -5.75 40.10 10.49
C ALA A 131 -6.52 39.01 11.27
N PHE A 132 -5.84 38.18 12.07
CA PHE A 132 -6.52 37.21 12.94
C PHE A 132 -7.26 37.88 14.10
N GLU A 133 -6.67 38.88 14.74
CA GLU A 133 -7.32 39.65 15.80
C GLU A 133 -8.55 40.40 15.28
N GLU A 134 -8.50 40.90 14.05
CA GLU A 134 -9.66 41.50 13.40
C GLU A 134 -10.77 40.48 13.13
N ALA A 135 -10.42 39.26 12.69
CA ALA A 135 -11.40 38.18 12.54
C ALA A 135 -12.09 37.84 13.87
N ILE A 136 -11.34 37.80 14.98
CA ILE A 136 -11.86 37.58 16.34
C ILE A 136 -12.73 38.76 16.80
N ARG A 137 -12.34 40.00 16.47
CA ARG A 137 -13.11 41.20 16.80
C ARG A 137 -14.47 41.21 16.10
N LEU A 138 -14.51 40.76 14.84
CA LEU A 138 -15.72 40.66 14.02
C LEU A 138 -16.63 39.52 14.48
N ASP A 139 -16.06 38.36 14.83
CA ASP A 139 -16.78 37.23 15.42
C ASP A 139 -16.02 36.59 16.59
N PRO A 140 -16.35 36.96 17.84
CA PRO A 140 -15.72 36.41 19.04
C PRO A 140 -15.97 34.91 19.29
N LEU A 141 -16.86 34.27 18.54
CA LEU A 141 -17.11 32.83 18.63
C LEU A 141 -16.38 32.03 17.54
N TYR A 142 -15.62 32.71 16.67
CA TYR A 142 -14.89 32.07 15.58
C TYR A 142 -13.60 31.41 16.08
N ALA A 143 -13.60 30.08 16.21
CA ALA A 143 -12.51 29.33 16.81
C ALA A 143 -11.24 29.25 15.94
N GLU A 144 -11.40 29.24 14.61
CA GLU A 144 -10.32 29.04 13.64
C GLU A 144 -9.21 30.13 13.74
N PRO A 145 -9.51 31.44 13.84
CA PRO A 145 -8.51 32.47 14.09
C PRO A 145 -7.68 32.25 15.36
N HIS A 146 -8.29 31.78 16.46
CA HIS A 146 -7.56 31.46 17.70
C HIS A 146 -6.57 30.31 17.48
N ASN A 147 -6.99 29.25 16.79
CA ASN A 147 -6.08 28.18 16.40
C ASN A 147 -4.95 28.69 15.49
N ASN A 148 -5.25 29.56 14.52
CA ASN A 148 -4.24 30.11 13.62
C ASN A 148 -3.25 31.05 14.31
N LEU A 149 -3.72 31.85 15.29
CA LEU A 149 -2.85 32.60 16.20
C LEU A 149 -1.94 31.67 17.00
N SER A 150 -2.42 30.50 17.44
CA SER A 150 -1.56 29.55 18.16
C SER A 150 -0.36 29.09 17.32
N ILE A 151 -0.60 28.80 16.03
CA ILE A 151 0.45 28.42 15.08
C ILE A 151 1.42 29.60 14.86
N LEU A 152 0.88 30.82 14.73
CA LEU A 152 1.66 32.03 14.52
C LEU A 152 2.59 32.32 15.73
N PHE A 153 2.03 32.30 16.94
CA PHE A 153 2.80 32.52 18.17
C PHE A 153 3.88 31.46 18.36
N GLU A 154 3.60 30.20 18.06
CA GLU A 154 4.61 29.14 18.13
C GLU A 154 5.73 29.36 17.11
N ARG A 155 5.40 29.83 15.90
CA ARG A 155 6.39 30.23 14.87
C ARG A 155 7.24 31.44 15.26
N PHE A 156 6.85 32.21 16.27
CA PHE A 156 7.67 33.30 16.84
C PHE A 156 8.26 33.01 18.23
N GLY A 157 7.94 31.84 18.80
CA GLY A 157 8.53 31.36 20.07
C GLY A 157 7.77 31.86 21.30
N GLU A 158 6.58 32.40 21.08
CA GLU A 158 5.66 32.85 22.10
C GLU A 158 4.74 31.70 22.55
N SER A 159 5.35 30.58 22.96
CA SER A 159 4.60 29.34 23.23
C SER A 159 3.53 29.49 24.32
N ALA A 160 3.65 30.45 25.25
CA ALA A 160 2.60 30.75 26.22
C ALA A 160 1.35 31.36 25.56
N HIS A 161 1.52 32.34 24.66
CA HIS A 161 0.43 32.88 23.86
C HIS A 161 -0.14 31.81 22.91
N ALA A 162 0.72 30.93 22.38
CA ALA A 162 0.28 29.81 21.56
C ALA A 162 -0.65 28.86 22.33
N ILE A 163 -0.26 28.45 23.53
CA ILE A 163 -1.08 27.60 24.41
C ILE A 163 -2.40 28.30 24.76
N ALA A 164 -2.36 29.58 25.13
CA ALA A 164 -3.57 30.34 25.48
C ALA A 164 -4.54 30.42 24.29
N ALA A 165 -4.04 30.71 23.10
CA ALA A 165 -4.85 30.80 21.88
C ALA A 165 -5.44 29.42 21.49
N ALA A 166 -4.67 28.34 21.59
CA ALA A 166 -5.18 26.99 21.31
C ALA A 166 -6.22 26.53 22.34
N LEU A 167 -6.03 26.86 23.62
CA LEU A 167 -7.02 26.59 24.67
C LEU A 167 -8.32 27.36 24.45
N GLU A 168 -8.24 28.61 23.98
CA GLU A 168 -9.43 29.39 23.65
C GLU A 168 -10.17 28.81 22.43
N ALA A 169 -9.43 28.37 21.40
CA ALA A 169 -10.01 27.65 20.27
C ALA A 169 -10.75 26.38 20.73
N LEU A 170 -10.18 25.61 21.67
CA LEU A 170 -10.82 24.42 22.26
C LEU A 170 -11.99 24.76 23.20
N ARG A 171 -11.96 25.92 23.88
CA ARG A 171 -13.09 26.40 24.69
C ARG A 171 -14.29 26.70 23.81
N LEU A 172 -14.07 27.31 22.66
CA LEU A 172 -15.10 27.64 21.67
C LEU A 172 -15.57 26.39 20.91
N LYS A 173 -14.64 25.51 20.55
CA LYS A 173 -14.88 24.28 19.78
C LYS A 173 -14.12 23.11 20.40
N PRO A 174 -14.73 22.37 21.36
CA PRO A 174 -14.04 21.28 22.06
C PRO A 174 -13.60 20.12 21.16
N GLU A 175 -14.37 19.81 20.11
CA GLU A 175 -14.05 18.76 19.14
C GLU A 175 -13.25 19.35 17.96
N PHE A 176 -12.06 19.89 18.23
CA PHE A 176 -11.20 20.52 17.21
C PHE A 176 -9.82 19.85 17.14
N PRO A 177 -9.65 18.81 16.29
CA PRO A 177 -8.41 18.04 16.20
C PRO A 177 -7.16 18.89 15.91
N GLU A 178 -7.28 19.90 15.06
CA GLU A 178 -6.21 20.84 14.71
C GLU A 178 -5.75 21.64 15.93
N ALA A 179 -6.67 22.12 16.76
CA ALA A 179 -6.33 22.85 17.97
C ALA A 179 -5.68 21.95 19.03
N HIS A 180 -6.10 20.69 19.15
CA HIS A 180 -5.41 19.70 19.99
C HIS A 180 -3.98 19.42 19.52
N LEU A 181 -3.77 19.25 18.21
CA LEU A 181 -2.44 19.08 17.62
C LEU A 181 -1.54 20.30 17.91
N ASN A 182 -2.04 21.51 17.67
CA ASN A 182 -1.26 22.74 17.86
C ASN A 182 -0.96 23.02 19.33
N LEU A 183 -1.93 22.77 20.22
CA LEU A 183 -1.71 22.81 21.67
C LEU A 183 -0.61 21.81 22.08
N ALA A 184 -0.68 20.57 21.58
CA ALA A 184 0.33 19.55 21.87
C ALA A 184 1.74 19.96 21.37
N ASN A 185 1.83 20.59 20.20
CA ASN A 185 3.09 21.11 19.68
C ASN A 185 3.69 22.22 20.56
N ALA A 186 2.89 23.20 20.99
CA ALA A 186 3.32 24.27 21.89
C ALA A 186 3.68 23.75 23.30
N LEU A 187 2.95 22.74 23.81
CA LEU A 187 3.30 22.07 25.06
C LEU A 187 4.63 21.31 24.94
N LYS A 188 4.84 20.61 23.82
CA LYS A 188 6.09 19.88 23.53
C LYS A 188 7.30 20.82 23.45
N SER A 189 7.20 21.96 22.78
CA SER A 189 8.30 22.94 22.69
C SER A 189 8.63 23.58 24.04
N GLN A 190 7.64 23.64 24.93
CA GLN A 190 7.81 23.94 26.34
C GLN A 190 8.32 22.75 27.16
N GLY A 191 8.58 21.55 26.63
CA GLY A 191 9.02 20.39 27.44
C GLY A 191 7.93 19.76 28.31
N ARG A 192 6.65 20.14 28.13
CA ARG A 192 5.48 19.56 28.84
C ARG A 192 5.00 18.29 28.13
N HIS A 193 5.87 17.29 28.05
CA HIS A 193 5.69 16.12 27.17
C HIS A 193 4.45 15.29 27.48
N GLN A 194 4.14 15.04 28.76
CA GLN A 194 2.98 14.21 29.14
C GLN A 194 1.66 14.85 28.71
N GLU A 195 1.52 16.17 28.88
CA GLU A 195 0.35 16.93 28.45
C GLU A 195 0.27 16.98 26.92
N ALA A 196 1.41 17.16 26.23
CA ALA A 196 1.47 17.10 24.78
C ALA A 196 1.00 15.73 24.25
N ILE A 197 1.51 14.62 24.82
CA ILE A 197 1.12 13.25 24.45
C ILE A 197 -0.39 13.03 24.63
N ALA A 198 -0.98 13.53 25.72
CA ALA A 198 -2.43 13.43 25.95
C ALA A 198 -3.23 14.15 24.84
N HIS A 199 -2.81 15.35 24.45
CA HIS A 199 -3.49 16.10 23.39
C HIS A 199 -3.26 15.54 21.99
N TYR A 200 -2.09 14.99 21.66
CA TYR A 200 -1.91 14.26 20.39
C TYR A 200 -2.84 13.04 20.33
N ARG A 201 -2.96 12.27 21.42
CA ARG A 201 -3.88 11.13 21.49
C ARG A 201 -5.34 11.56 21.35
N GLU A 202 -5.72 12.70 21.92
CA GLU A 202 -7.08 13.24 21.73
C GLU A 202 -7.33 13.70 20.30
N ALA A 203 -6.35 14.34 19.64
CA ALA A 203 -6.46 14.68 18.22
C ALA A 203 -6.67 13.43 17.35
N LEU A 204 -5.95 12.34 17.64
CA LEU A 204 -6.11 11.05 16.95
C LEU A 204 -7.42 10.33 17.31
N ARG A 205 -7.94 10.51 18.53
CA ARG A 205 -9.26 9.98 18.91
C ARG A 205 -10.37 10.65 18.10
N LEU A 206 -10.30 11.97 17.92
CA LEU A 206 -11.27 12.74 17.14
C LEU A 206 -11.10 12.52 15.63
N ARG A 207 -9.87 12.35 15.15
CA ARG A 207 -9.54 12.04 13.76
C ARG A 207 -8.50 10.90 13.69
N PRO A 208 -8.94 9.64 13.57
CA PRO A 208 -8.02 8.50 13.51
C PRO A 208 -7.08 8.51 12.30
N ASP A 209 -7.52 9.05 11.17
CA ASP A 209 -6.70 9.24 9.97
C ASP A 209 -6.07 10.64 9.99
N TYR A 210 -5.10 10.85 10.88
CA TYR A 210 -4.38 12.12 11.02
C TYR A 210 -2.85 11.92 11.10
N PRO A 211 -2.18 11.63 9.96
CA PRO A 211 -0.76 11.26 9.94
C PRO A 211 0.20 12.27 10.58
N GLU A 212 -0.13 13.57 10.50
CA GLU A 212 0.66 14.64 11.12
C GLU A 212 0.63 14.56 12.65
N ALA A 213 -0.54 14.36 13.24
CA ALA A 213 -0.69 14.21 14.68
C ALA A 213 -0.04 12.92 15.19
N GLU A 214 -0.11 11.86 14.39
CA GLU A 214 0.51 10.57 14.70
C GLU A 214 2.04 10.65 14.67
N SER A 215 2.63 11.22 13.61
CA SER A 215 4.08 11.44 13.57
C SER A 215 4.55 12.37 14.70
N SER A 216 3.76 13.41 15.02
CA SER A 216 4.08 14.32 16.12
C SER A 216 4.01 13.64 17.49
N LEU A 217 3.08 12.70 17.68
CA LEU A 217 3.01 11.83 18.85
C LEU A 217 4.26 10.95 18.96
N LEU A 218 4.62 10.23 17.89
CA LEU A 218 5.78 9.33 17.85
C LEU A 218 7.07 10.08 18.17
N PHE A 219 7.25 11.28 17.63
CA PHE A 219 8.37 12.14 17.98
C PHE A 219 8.28 12.62 19.45
N ALA A 220 7.12 13.02 19.93
CA ALA A 220 6.95 13.45 21.32
C ALA A 220 7.28 12.34 22.34
N LEU A 221 7.05 11.07 21.98
CA LEU A 221 7.38 9.91 22.80
C LEU A 221 8.90 9.68 22.96
N LEU A 222 9.75 10.25 22.09
CA LEU A 222 11.21 10.10 22.21
C LEU A 222 11.84 10.92 23.34
N TYR A 223 11.13 11.91 23.89
CA TYR A 223 11.67 12.80 24.92
C TYR A 223 11.69 12.16 26.32
N PRO A 224 10.60 11.59 26.85
CA PRO A 224 10.60 11.06 28.21
C PRO A 224 11.52 9.85 28.37
N ALA A 225 12.30 9.79 29.46
CA ALA A 225 13.22 8.67 29.71
C ALA A 225 12.54 7.40 30.25
N HIS A 226 11.32 7.52 30.76
CA HIS A 226 10.62 6.42 31.43
C HIS A 226 9.86 5.51 30.47
N THR A 227 9.75 5.86 29.19
CA THR A 227 9.13 4.99 28.18
C THR A 227 10.16 3.97 27.70
N PRO A 228 9.96 2.67 27.94
CA PRO A 228 10.87 1.62 27.46
C PRO A 228 10.99 1.63 25.93
N GLU A 229 12.15 1.25 25.43
CA GLU A 229 12.42 1.24 23.98
C GLU A 229 11.52 0.27 23.22
N GLU A 230 11.13 -0.83 23.86
CA GLU A 230 10.16 -1.79 23.35
C GLU A 230 8.77 -1.16 23.13
N GLU A 231 8.31 -0.34 24.07
CA GLU A 231 7.02 0.35 23.97
C GLU A 231 7.06 1.44 22.91
N LEU A 232 8.18 2.18 22.83
CA LEU A 232 8.40 3.15 21.76
C LEU A 232 8.37 2.47 20.39
N PHE A 233 9.09 1.36 20.22
CA PHE A 233 9.07 0.63 18.96
C PHE A 233 7.69 0.06 18.64
N ALA A 234 6.93 -0.42 19.63
CA ALA A 234 5.57 -0.91 19.41
C ALA A 234 4.64 0.17 18.83
N GLU A 235 4.72 1.42 19.33
CA GLU A 235 3.96 2.55 18.79
C GLU A 235 4.35 2.86 17.33
N HIS A 236 5.65 2.82 17.00
CA HIS A 236 6.14 3.03 15.64
C HIS A 236 5.71 1.89 14.69
N ALA A 237 5.86 0.63 15.12
CA ALA A 237 5.43 -0.54 14.34
C ALA A 237 3.91 -0.54 14.10
N ALA A 238 3.12 -0.07 15.07
CA ALA A 238 1.68 0.08 14.91
C ALA A 238 1.32 1.14 13.84
N PHE A 239 2.06 2.25 13.80
CA PHE A 239 1.94 3.24 12.71
C PHE A 239 2.24 2.60 11.35
N GLY A 240 3.35 1.86 11.25
CA GLY A 240 3.72 1.23 9.98
C GLY A 240 2.72 0.18 9.51
N ALA A 241 2.15 -0.59 10.44
CA ALA A 241 1.10 -1.56 10.13
C ALA A 241 -0.17 -0.89 9.56
N ARG A 242 -0.55 0.29 10.07
CA ARG A 242 -1.69 1.07 9.55
C ARG A 242 -1.42 1.66 8.17
N CYS A 243 -0.17 2.00 7.88
CA CYS A 243 0.24 2.60 6.61
C CYS A 243 0.59 1.56 5.53
N ARG A 244 0.28 0.28 5.71
CA ARG A 244 0.75 -0.78 4.80
C ARG A 244 0.03 -0.76 3.45
N PHE A 245 0.81 -0.68 2.37
CA PHE A 245 0.35 -0.89 1.00
C PHE A 245 0.85 -2.23 0.44
N ALA A 246 0.17 -2.76 -0.58
CA ALA A 246 0.64 -3.92 -1.31
C ALA A 246 1.96 -3.59 -2.03
N ALA A 247 2.93 -4.51 -2.01
CA ALA A 247 4.21 -4.32 -2.67
C ALA A 247 4.02 -4.20 -4.19
N PRO A 248 4.42 -3.06 -4.80
CA PRO A 248 4.27 -2.84 -6.23
C PRO A 248 5.40 -3.56 -6.99
N ARG A 249 5.15 -3.89 -8.28
CA ARG A 249 6.23 -4.33 -9.16
C ARG A 249 7.09 -3.13 -9.57
N HIS A 250 8.40 -3.25 -9.39
CA HIS A 250 9.36 -2.26 -9.88
C HIS A 250 9.85 -2.61 -11.29
N LEU A 251 9.97 -1.60 -12.14
CA LEU A 251 10.42 -1.73 -13.54
C LEU A 251 11.89 -1.33 -13.73
N ASN A 252 12.60 -1.01 -12.65
CA ASN A 252 14.01 -0.63 -12.68
C ASN A 252 14.87 -1.80 -13.20
N ASP A 253 15.83 -1.49 -14.07
CA ASP A 253 16.77 -2.47 -14.62
C ASP A 253 17.72 -2.98 -13.51
N PRO A 254 17.71 -4.27 -13.15
CA PRO A 254 18.52 -4.83 -12.06
C PRO A 254 19.96 -5.16 -12.50
N ASP A 255 20.61 -4.23 -13.20
CA ASP A 255 22.05 -4.27 -13.45
C ASP A 255 22.81 -3.71 -12.22
N PRO A 256 23.67 -4.50 -11.54
CA PRO A 256 24.44 -4.01 -10.40
C PRO A 256 25.49 -2.95 -10.76
N GLU A 257 25.96 -2.92 -12.01
CA GLU A 257 27.10 -2.09 -12.44
C GLU A 257 26.70 -0.76 -13.09
N ARG A 258 25.44 -0.61 -13.53
CA ARG A 258 24.98 0.64 -14.17
C ARG A 258 25.02 1.83 -13.21
N PRO A 259 25.05 3.08 -13.72
CA PRO A 259 24.82 4.27 -12.89
C PRO A 259 23.46 4.21 -12.16
N LEU A 260 23.44 4.61 -10.89
CA LEU A 260 22.24 4.57 -10.04
C LEU A 260 21.59 5.94 -9.92
N LYS A 261 20.25 5.96 -9.93
CA LYS A 261 19.46 7.15 -9.62
C LYS A 261 19.12 7.18 -8.14
N LEU A 262 19.72 8.11 -7.42
CA LEU A 262 19.47 8.36 -6.00
C LEU A 262 18.43 9.47 -5.85
N GLY A 263 17.39 9.25 -5.06
CA GLY A 263 16.40 10.27 -4.70
C GLY A 263 16.49 10.63 -3.23
N TYR A 264 16.76 11.88 -2.89
CA TYR A 264 16.69 12.39 -1.51
C TYR A 264 15.40 13.18 -1.31
N LEU A 265 14.55 12.76 -0.38
CA LEU A 265 13.30 13.44 -0.06
C LEU A 265 13.41 14.07 1.33
N SER A 266 13.14 15.38 1.42
CA SER A 266 13.18 16.09 2.69
C SER A 266 12.22 17.26 2.77
N ALA A 267 11.64 17.48 3.96
CA ALA A 267 10.97 18.71 4.34
C ALA A 267 11.94 19.85 4.74
N ASP A 268 13.24 19.56 4.76
CA ASP A 268 14.26 20.39 5.38
C ASP A 268 15.39 20.82 4.42
N PHE A 269 15.13 20.80 3.10
CA PHE A 269 16.00 21.45 2.11
C PHE A 269 15.84 22.97 2.14
N ARG A 270 16.19 23.56 3.27
CA ARG A 270 16.15 24.99 3.63
C ARG A 270 17.20 25.26 4.71
N GLU A 271 17.27 26.46 5.27
CA GLU A 271 18.14 26.77 6.41
C GLU A 271 17.66 25.99 7.64
N HIS A 272 18.20 24.79 7.78
CA HIS A 272 17.83 23.79 8.76
C HIS A 272 19.03 22.91 9.10
N ALA A 273 18.96 22.22 10.23
CA ALA A 273 20.01 21.29 10.68
C ALA A 273 20.35 20.23 9.62
N VAL A 274 19.34 19.59 9.01
CA VAL A 274 19.50 18.53 7.99
C VAL A 274 20.36 19.01 6.81
N ALA A 275 20.15 20.24 6.33
CA ALA A 275 20.91 20.81 5.22
C ALA A 275 22.43 20.78 5.47
N ARG A 276 22.87 20.97 6.72
CA ARG A 276 24.30 20.96 7.10
C ARG A 276 24.94 19.58 7.00
N PHE A 277 24.16 18.52 6.97
CA PHE A 277 24.69 17.15 6.87
C PHE A 277 24.55 16.54 5.47
N ILE A 278 23.52 16.95 4.72
CA ILE A 278 23.30 16.47 3.36
C ILE A 278 24.10 17.27 2.31
N GLU A 279 24.33 18.57 2.52
CA GLU A 279 25.11 19.42 1.62
C GLU A 279 26.49 18.83 1.23
N PRO A 280 27.35 18.37 2.16
CA PRO A 280 28.65 17.82 1.80
C PRO A 280 28.55 16.52 0.97
N VAL A 281 27.44 15.78 1.09
CA VAL A 281 27.18 14.56 0.31
C VAL A 281 26.74 14.90 -1.10
N LEU A 282 25.75 15.78 -1.25
CA LEU A 282 25.30 16.24 -2.56
C LEU A 282 26.45 16.85 -3.36
N ALA A 283 27.31 17.64 -2.72
CA ALA A 283 28.46 18.26 -3.38
C ALA A 283 29.54 17.26 -3.86
N ARG A 284 29.54 16.01 -3.39
CA ARG A 284 30.66 15.06 -3.58
C ARG A 284 30.29 13.74 -4.24
N HIS A 285 29.02 13.50 -4.54
CA HIS A 285 28.64 12.30 -5.30
C HIS A 285 29.39 12.18 -6.62
N ASP A 286 29.88 10.98 -6.92
CA ASP A 286 30.49 10.65 -8.20
C ASP A 286 29.41 10.59 -9.30
N ARG A 287 29.38 11.65 -10.12
CA ARG A 287 28.39 11.80 -11.20
C ARG A 287 28.58 10.83 -12.36
N ALA A 288 29.70 10.12 -12.42
CA ALA A 288 29.87 9.02 -13.36
C ALA A 288 29.09 7.76 -12.92
N LEU A 289 28.84 7.61 -11.61
CA LEU A 289 28.24 6.42 -11.02
C LEU A 289 26.85 6.66 -10.44
N PHE A 290 26.50 7.92 -10.13
CA PHE A 290 25.25 8.28 -9.48
C PHE A 290 24.64 9.53 -10.11
N GLN A 291 23.34 9.46 -10.38
CA GLN A 291 22.51 10.61 -10.74
C GLN A 291 21.65 10.98 -9.52
N VAL A 292 21.71 12.24 -9.10
CA VAL A 292 21.14 12.70 -7.83
C VAL A 292 19.89 13.55 -8.06
N TYR A 293 18.79 13.08 -7.49
CA TYR A 293 17.49 13.74 -7.47
C TYR A 293 17.21 14.24 -6.04
N CYS A 294 16.64 15.43 -5.93
CA CYS A 294 16.16 15.98 -4.67
C CYS A 294 14.68 16.33 -4.78
N TYR A 295 13.88 15.79 -3.86
CA TYR A 295 12.44 16.06 -3.71
C TYR A 295 12.23 16.91 -2.46
N SER A 296 12.05 18.22 -2.66
CA SER A 296 11.88 19.19 -1.57
C SER A 296 10.41 19.37 -1.20
N ASN A 297 10.04 19.12 0.05
CA ASN A 297 8.72 19.45 0.59
C ASN A 297 8.72 20.82 1.30
N VAL A 298 9.47 21.79 0.79
CA VAL A 298 9.58 23.15 1.33
C VAL A 298 8.66 24.10 0.53
N PRO A 299 7.59 24.64 1.14
CA PRO A 299 6.65 25.52 0.44
C PRO A 299 7.28 26.82 -0.06
N VAL A 300 8.17 27.42 0.73
CA VAL A 300 8.85 28.68 0.40
C VAL A 300 10.37 28.44 0.47
N PRO A 301 11.03 28.21 -0.68
CA PRO A 301 12.48 28.02 -0.74
C PRO A 301 13.23 29.27 -0.26
N ASP A 302 14.38 29.05 0.36
CA ASP A 302 15.34 30.09 0.78
C ASP A 302 16.68 29.93 0.06
N GLN A 303 17.67 30.77 0.41
CA GLN A 303 19.00 30.74 -0.21
C GLN A 303 19.70 29.38 -0.06
N ARG A 304 19.47 28.67 1.04
CA ARG A 304 20.03 27.32 1.24
C ARG A 304 19.38 26.33 0.28
N SER A 305 18.08 26.46 0.06
CA SER A 305 17.30 25.65 -0.89
C SER A 305 17.87 25.78 -2.31
N GLU A 306 18.16 27.01 -2.75
CA GLU A 306 18.79 27.30 -4.05
C GLU A 306 20.18 26.69 -4.17
N LYS A 307 20.99 26.80 -3.10
CA LYS A 307 22.32 26.20 -3.04
C LYS A 307 22.26 24.69 -3.20
N LEU A 308 21.38 24.01 -2.46
CA LEU A 308 21.18 22.56 -2.56
C LEU A 308 20.67 22.15 -3.95
N ALA A 309 19.75 22.93 -4.54
CA ALA A 309 19.25 22.69 -5.89
C ALA A 309 20.36 22.73 -6.95
N SER A 310 21.34 23.63 -6.81
CA SER A 310 22.49 23.70 -7.71
C SER A 310 23.42 22.49 -7.67
N MET A 311 23.31 21.65 -6.63
CA MET A 311 24.10 20.43 -6.44
C MET A 311 23.37 19.16 -6.89
N ALA A 312 22.09 19.24 -7.24
CA ALA A 312 21.32 18.10 -7.72
C ALA A 312 21.29 18.06 -9.25
N ASP A 313 21.24 16.86 -9.84
CA ASP A 313 21.00 16.71 -11.28
C ASP A 313 19.53 17.05 -11.61
N CYS A 314 18.62 16.79 -10.66
CA CYS A 314 17.23 17.21 -10.73
C CYS A 314 16.73 17.64 -9.35
N PHE A 315 16.13 18.82 -9.26
CA PHE A 315 15.51 19.33 -8.03
C PHE A 315 14.01 19.57 -8.27
N ARG A 316 13.16 18.89 -7.51
CA ARG A 316 11.69 18.95 -7.62
C ARG A 316 11.09 19.47 -6.33
N ASN A 317 10.37 20.59 -6.39
CA ASN A 317 9.53 21.01 -5.27
C ASN A 317 8.21 20.23 -5.31
N ILE A 318 7.94 19.46 -4.26
CA ILE A 318 6.75 18.61 -4.10
C ILE A 318 5.76 19.19 -3.09
N ALA A 319 6.01 20.38 -2.54
CA ALA A 319 5.09 21.05 -1.63
C ALA A 319 3.72 21.26 -2.29
N GLY A 320 2.66 20.92 -1.55
CA GLY A 320 1.28 20.99 -2.03
C GLY A 320 0.85 19.83 -2.94
N MET A 321 1.74 18.89 -3.30
CA MET A 321 1.37 17.68 -4.02
C MET A 321 0.75 16.63 -3.07
N THR A 322 -0.19 15.83 -3.57
CA THR A 322 -0.69 14.66 -2.84
C THR A 322 0.37 13.55 -2.80
N ASP A 323 0.31 12.65 -1.81
CA ASP A 323 1.27 11.55 -1.70
C ASP A 323 1.28 10.66 -2.95
N GLN A 324 0.10 10.42 -3.52
CA GLN A 324 -0.04 9.68 -4.78
C GLN A 324 0.70 10.36 -5.96
N LYS A 325 0.57 11.69 -6.11
CA LYS A 325 1.27 12.42 -7.19
C LYS A 325 2.78 12.39 -7.00
N VAL A 326 3.24 12.45 -5.75
CA VAL A 326 4.68 12.31 -5.45
C VAL A 326 5.16 10.88 -5.74
N GLU A 327 4.37 9.86 -5.39
CA GLU A 327 4.64 8.46 -5.74
C GLU A 327 4.81 8.29 -7.26
N GLU A 328 3.83 8.75 -8.04
CA GLU A 328 3.85 8.70 -9.52
C GLU A 328 5.08 9.41 -10.10
N LEU A 329 5.43 10.57 -9.54
CA LEU A 329 6.59 11.36 -9.95
C LEU A 329 7.91 10.62 -9.69
N VAL A 330 8.09 10.05 -8.49
CA VAL A 330 9.29 9.28 -8.14
C VAL A 330 9.43 8.04 -9.03
N ARG A 331 8.31 7.36 -9.32
CA ARG A 331 8.30 6.22 -10.26
C ARG A 331 8.66 6.64 -11.68
N ALA A 332 8.11 7.75 -12.16
CA ALA A 332 8.39 8.27 -13.49
C ALA A 332 9.87 8.68 -13.65
N ASP A 333 10.49 9.18 -12.58
CA ASP A 333 11.94 9.46 -12.57
C ASP A 333 12.80 8.18 -12.62
N GLY A 334 12.22 7.02 -12.27
CA GLY A 334 12.90 5.74 -12.23
C GLY A 334 13.95 5.69 -11.13
N ILE A 335 13.66 6.26 -9.95
CA ILE A 335 14.58 6.25 -8.80
C ILE A 335 14.87 4.82 -8.36
N ASP A 336 16.15 4.51 -8.15
CA ASP A 336 16.63 3.19 -7.73
C ASP A 336 16.68 3.07 -6.21
N ILE A 337 17.21 4.11 -5.56
CA ILE A 337 17.30 4.22 -4.10
C ILE A 337 16.65 5.54 -3.69
N LEU A 338 15.54 5.48 -2.95
CA LEU A 338 14.89 6.65 -2.37
C LEU A 338 15.25 6.76 -0.88
N VAL A 339 15.73 7.93 -0.47
CA VAL A 339 16.23 8.22 0.88
C VAL A 339 15.35 9.27 1.56
N ASP A 340 14.69 8.86 2.63
CA ASP A 340 14.00 9.73 3.57
C ASP A 340 15.03 10.45 4.46
N LEU A 341 14.93 11.78 4.52
CA LEU A 341 15.76 12.63 5.37
C LEU A 341 14.97 13.32 6.50
N SER A 342 13.71 12.94 6.71
CA SER A 342 12.82 13.59 7.68
C SER A 342 12.37 12.64 8.80
N GLY A 343 12.08 11.37 8.50
CA GLY A 343 11.43 10.45 9.44
C GLY A 343 10.13 11.04 9.99
N HIS A 344 9.85 10.93 11.29
CA HIS A 344 8.64 11.53 11.89
C HIS A 344 8.76 13.03 12.22
N SER A 345 9.73 13.75 11.62
CA SER A 345 9.80 15.21 11.77
C SER A 345 8.66 15.92 11.02
N ALA A 346 8.48 17.22 11.31
CA ALA A 346 7.40 18.02 10.73
C ALA A 346 7.53 18.11 9.20
N GLY A 347 6.40 17.96 8.49
CA GLY A 347 6.37 18.04 7.03
C GLY A 347 6.90 16.80 6.30
N ASN A 348 7.16 15.69 7.00
CA ASN A 348 7.62 14.45 6.39
C ASN A 348 6.63 13.88 5.34
N ARG A 349 7.12 12.95 4.54
CA ARG A 349 6.34 12.25 3.51
C ARG A 349 6.45 10.73 3.63
N LEU A 350 6.50 10.21 4.85
CA LEU A 350 6.51 8.77 5.11
C LEU A 350 5.36 8.00 4.41
N PRO A 351 4.15 8.55 4.23
CA PRO A 351 3.11 7.91 3.41
C PRO A 351 3.51 7.66 1.94
N VAL A 352 4.41 8.46 1.36
CA VAL A 352 4.98 8.20 0.04
C VAL A 352 5.87 6.95 0.08
N PHE A 353 6.73 6.84 1.09
CA PHE A 353 7.59 5.66 1.27
C PHE A 353 6.77 4.40 1.55
N ALA A 354 5.67 4.51 2.29
CA ALA A 354 4.76 3.41 2.56
C ALA A 354 4.21 2.75 1.27
N ARG A 355 4.11 3.51 0.18
CA ARG A 355 3.66 3.06 -1.17
C ARG A 355 4.76 2.44 -2.02
N ARG A 356 6.01 2.43 -1.53
CA ARG A 356 7.20 1.86 -2.19
C ARG A 356 7.35 2.33 -3.65
N PRO A 357 7.52 3.64 -3.93
CA PRO A 357 7.79 4.14 -5.27
C PRO A 357 9.14 3.71 -5.87
N ALA A 358 10.17 3.49 -5.03
CA ALA A 358 11.49 3.03 -5.45
C ALA A 358 11.78 1.60 -4.97
N PRO A 359 12.59 0.80 -5.71
CA PRO A 359 12.88 -0.58 -5.35
C PRO A 359 13.58 -0.76 -4.01
N VAL A 360 14.48 0.17 -3.68
CA VAL A 360 15.18 0.22 -2.40
C VAL A 360 14.85 1.54 -1.72
N GLN A 361 14.45 1.48 -0.46
CA GLN A 361 14.11 2.64 0.34
C GLN A 361 14.92 2.70 1.62
N VAL A 362 15.40 3.90 1.96
CA VAL A 362 16.31 4.12 3.07
C VAL A 362 15.82 5.30 3.90
N THR A 363 16.00 5.28 5.22
CA THR A 363 15.88 6.46 6.07
C THR A 363 17.24 6.82 6.66
N TRP A 364 17.53 8.11 6.74
CA TRP A 364 18.79 8.63 7.29
C TRP A 364 18.59 10.01 7.89
N LEU A 365 19.38 10.31 8.94
CA LEU A 365 19.63 11.66 9.46
C LEU A 365 18.49 12.34 10.23
N GLY A 366 17.31 12.53 9.61
CA GLY A 366 16.26 13.41 10.14
C GLY A 366 15.61 12.97 11.45
N TYR A 367 15.65 11.68 11.75
CA TYR A 367 14.96 11.08 12.89
C TYR A 367 15.82 10.03 13.61
N PRO A 368 16.01 10.13 14.94
CA PRO A 368 16.97 9.31 15.67
C PRO A 368 16.36 7.99 16.20
N PHE A 369 15.35 7.46 15.51
CA PHE A 369 14.68 6.21 15.87
C PHE A 369 14.13 5.53 14.60
N SER A 370 13.47 4.38 14.75
CA SER A 370 12.76 3.69 13.67
C SER A 370 11.64 4.53 13.06
N THR A 371 11.39 4.41 11.76
CA THR A 371 10.16 4.93 11.12
C THR A 371 8.96 4.03 11.35
N GLY A 372 9.20 2.78 11.78
CA GLY A 372 8.17 1.76 11.96
C GLY A 372 7.62 1.17 10.66
N LEU A 373 8.03 1.68 9.50
CA LEU A 373 7.54 1.21 8.20
C LEU A 373 8.34 0.01 7.70
N ASP A 374 7.66 -1.13 7.50
CA ASP A 374 8.19 -2.27 6.73
C ASP A 374 8.52 -1.91 5.27
N ALA A 375 7.98 -0.78 4.80
CA ALA A 375 8.22 -0.26 3.47
C ALA A 375 9.64 0.31 3.29
N ILE A 376 10.28 0.77 4.37
CA ILE A 376 11.66 1.29 4.34
C ILE A 376 12.60 0.15 4.68
N ASP A 377 13.49 -0.19 3.75
CA ASP A 377 14.34 -1.38 3.85
C ASP A 377 15.49 -1.18 4.82
N TYR A 378 16.07 0.02 4.81
CA TYR A 378 17.33 0.29 5.49
C TYR A 378 17.32 1.58 6.30
N ARG A 379 18.09 1.61 7.39
CA ARG A 379 18.41 2.84 8.12
C ARG A 379 19.92 3.02 8.22
N ILE A 380 20.41 4.18 7.80
CA ILE A 380 21.83 4.54 7.95
C ILE A 380 22.13 4.91 9.40
N THR A 381 23.14 4.27 9.97
CA THR A 381 23.63 4.49 11.34
C THR A 381 25.14 4.19 11.43
N ASP A 382 25.68 4.05 12.63
CA ASP A 382 27.04 3.56 12.90
C ASP A 382 27.05 2.60 14.10
N ALA A 383 28.20 1.96 14.34
CA ALA A 383 28.36 0.98 15.39
C ALA A 383 28.36 1.57 16.82
N VAL A 384 28.37 2.91 16.96
CA VAL A 384 28.35 3.59 18.25
C VAL A 384 26.93 3.95 18.64
N CYS A 385 26.17 4.58 17.73
CA CYS A 385 24.77 4.91 17.97
C CYS A 385 23.92 3.65 18.11
N ASP A 386 24.18 2.66 17.26
CA ASP A 386 23.48 1.38 17.22
C ASP A 386 24.48 0.22 17.25
N PRO A 387 24.97 -0.19 18.43
CA PRO A 387 25.90 -1.31 18.53
C PRO A 387 25.32 -2.61 17.94
N PRO A 388 26.10 -3.39 17.17
CA PRO A 388 25.62 -4.66 16.60
C PRO A 388 25.08 -5.62 17.67
N GLY A 389 23.84 -6.09 17.50
CA GLY A 389 23.18 -7.04 18.39
C GLY A 389 22.47 -6.40 19.60
N GLU A 390 22.51 -5.08 19.76
CA GLU A 390 21.84 -4.38 20.86
C GLU A 390 20.53 -3.71 20.47
N THR A 391 20.49 -3.03 19.32
CA THR A 391 19.38 -2.12 18.97
C THR A 391 18.51 -2.58 17.82
N GLU A 392 18.88 -3.61 17.04
CA GLU A 392 18.13 -4.09 15.87
C GLU A 392 16.66 -4.38 16.18
N ARG A 393 16.37 -4.87 17.39
CA ARG A 393 15.01 -5.18 17.85
C ARG A 393 14.09 -3.96 18.00
N TYR A 394 14.63 -2.75 17.94
CA TYR A 394 13.90 -1.48 18.02
C TYR A 394 13.73 -0.81 16.66
N HIS A 395 14.01 -1.52 15.57
CA HIS A 395 13.93 -1.00 14.21
C HIS A 395 13.12 -1.93 13.30
N SER A 396 12.30 -1.34 12.44
CA SER A 396 11.66 -2.08 11.34
C SER A 396 12.62 -2.23 10.16
N GLU A 397 13.56 -1.28 10.02
CA GLU A 397 14.56 -1.25 8.98
C GLU A 397 15.79 -2.09 9.34
N GLU A 398 16.48 -2.64 8.33
CA GLU A 398 17.81 -3.21 8.53
C GLU A 398 18.84 -2.09 8.74
N LEU A 399 19.66 -2.20 9.78
CA LEU A 399 20.65 -1.18 10.15
C LEU A 399 21.92 -1.26 9.29
N LEU A 400 22.13 -0.23 8.46
CA LEU A 400 23.34 -0.02 7.67
C LEU A 400 24.35 0.82 8.45
N ARG A 401 25.35 0.17 9.03
CA ARG A 401 26.38 0.81 9.85
C ARG A 401 27.54 1.30 9.01
N LEU A 402 27.66 2.61 8.87
CA LEU A 402 28.80 3.23 8.20
C LEU A 402 30.06 3.18 9.09
N PRO A 403 31.24 3.04 8.49
CA PRO A 403 32.51 3.11 9.23
C PRO A 403 32.79 4.55 9.69
N GLY A 404 33.28 4.69 10.91
CA GLY A 404 33.66 5.98 11.51
C GLY A 404 32.49 6.69 12.20
N THR A 405 31.52 7.20 11.43
CA THR A 405 30.35 7.91 11.95
C THR A 405 29.18 7.82 10.97
N PHE A 406 27.94 7.96 11.47
CA PHE A 406 26.72 7.93 10.67
C PHE A 406 26.37 9.26 9.99
N SER A 407 27.10 10.34 10.29
CA SER A 407 26.78 11.69 9.79
C SER A 407 28.04 12.45 9.39
N CYS A 408 27.90 13.41 8.46
CA CYS A 408 28.99 14.30 8.07
C CYS A 408 28.54 15.75 8.20
N PHE A 409 29.09 16.48 9.16
CA PHE A 409 28.74 17.86 9.45
C PHE A 409 29.53 18.83 8.56
N LEU A 410 28.82 19.73 7.87
CA LEU A 410 29.42 20.90 7.23
C LEU A 410 29.51 22.05 8.25
N PRO A 411 30.72 22.47 8.64
CA PRO A 411 30.86 23.58 9.56
C PRO A 411 30.43 24.92 8.94
N PRO A 412 29.93 25.89 9.73
CA PRO A 412 29.54 27.19 9.22
C PRO A 412 30.75 28.01 8.74
N ASP A 413 30.66 28.57 7.53
CA ASP A 413 31.73 29.37 6.91
C ASP A 413 32.04 30.67 7.68
N ASP A 414 31.03 31.24 8.35
CA ASP A 414 31.10 32.51 9.08
C ASP A 414 31.28 32.34 10.61
N ALA A 415 31.61 31.12 11.06
CA ALA A 415 31.85 30.83 12.47
C ALA A 415 33.01 31.66 13.03
N PRO A 416 32.81 32.43 14.14
CA PRO A 416 33.89 33.20 14.74
C PRO A 416 35.01 32.26 15.27
N PRO A 417 36.28 32.71 15.36
CA PRO A 417 37.34 31.92 15.99
C PRO A 417 37.01 31.66 17.47
N PRO A 418 37.36 30.49 18.05
CA PRO A 418 37.14 30.25 19.46
C PRO A 418 37.95 31.24 20.30
N GLY A 419 37.31 31.92 21.24
CA GLY A 419 37.98 32.73 22.25
C GLY A 419 38.70 31.86 23.31
N PRO A 420 39.48 32.48 24.22
CA PRO A 420 40.05 31.78 25.36
C PRO A 420 38.96 31.19 26.26
N ALA A 421 39.27 30.14 27.02
CA ALA A 421 38.31 29.53 27.93
C ALA A 421 37.81 30.55 28.98
N PRO A 422 36.49 30.78 29.10
CA PRO A 422 35.90 31.82 29.97
C PRO A 422 36.31 31.74 31.43
N CYS A 423 36.56 30.54 31.96
CA CYS A 423 36.99 30.34 33.34
C CYS A 423 38.38 30.91 33.65
N ILE A 424 39.21 31.15 32.62
CA ILE A 424 40.53 31.77 32.77
C ILE A 424 40.39 33.25 33.16
N THR A 425 39.46 33.97 32.55
CA THR A 425 39.25 35.39 32.82
C THR A 425 38.24 35.64 33.95
N SER A 426 37.15 34.87 33.99
CA SER A 426 36.07 35.06 34.98
C SER A 426 36.36 34.41 36.34
N GLY A 427 37.31 33.45 36.40
CA GLY A 427 37.59 32.67 37.59
C GLY A 427 36.55 31.60 37.93
N ARG A 428 35.44 31.55 37.20
CA ARG A 428 34.30 30.62 37.38
C ARG A 428 34.13 29.73 36.15
N VAL A 429 33.72 28.49 36.35
CA VAL A 429 33.30 27.58 35.26
C VAL A 429 31.85 27.86 34.86
N THR A 430 31.62 28.05 33.57
CA THR A 430 30.28 28.14 32.97
C THR A 430 30.01 26.88 32.16
N PHE A 431 29.07 26.07 32.61
CA PHE A 431 28.48 25.00 31.80
C PHE A 431 27.47 25.59 30.82
N GLY A 432 27.22 24.93 29.70
CA GLY A 432 26.21 25.38 28.74
C GLY A 432 25.52 24.27 27.97
N SER A 433 24.29 24.52 27.53
CA SER A 433 23.58 23.63 26.61
C SER A 433 22.65 24.42 25.71
N PHE A 434 22.86 24.35 24.40
CA PHE A 434 22.07 25.09 23.41
C PHE A 434 21.04 24.18 22.71
N ASN A 435 20.74 23.03 23.32
CA ASN A 435 19.76 22.09 22.84
C ASN A 435 18.34 22.70 22.82
N ASN A 436 17.49 22.20 21.93
CA ASN A 436 16.08 22.54 21.93
C ASN A 436 15.49 22.27 23.34
N PRO A 437 14.76 23.22 23.98
CA PRO A 437 14.22 23.02 25.32
C PRO A 437 13.30 21.82 25.47
N ALA A 438 12.72 21.30 24.39
CA ALA A 438 12.03 20.01 24.41
C ALA A 438 12.95 18.85 24.88
N LYS A 439 14.27 18.94 24.71
CA LYS A 439 15.24 17.95 25.21
C LYS A 439 15.61 18.12 26.68
N ILE A 440 15.16 19.20 27.33
CA ILE A 440 15.45 19.48 28.74
C ILE A 440 14.36 18.82 29.58
N THR A 441 14.45 17.50 29.68
CA THR A 441 13.52 16.67 30.46
C THR A 441 13.83 16.74 31.95
N PRO A 442 12.94 16.25 32.83
CA PRO A 442 13.24 16.11 34.26
C PRO A 442 14.55 15.35 34.54
N GLU A 443 14.86 14.32 33.76
CA GLU A 443 16.10 13.55 33.89
C GLU A 443 17.33 14.36 33.49
N THR A 444 17.24 15.19 32.44
CA THR A 444 18.29 16.13 32.07
C THR A 444 18.53 17.16 33.18
N VAL A 445 17.46 17.74 33.74
CA VAL A 445 17.57 18.70 34.86
C VAL A 445 18.22 18.04 36.08
N LEU A 446 17.83 16.82 36.42
CA LEU A 446 18.43 16.06 37.53
C LEU A 446 19.93 15.81 37.31
N LEU A 447 20.31 15.42 36.08
CA LEU A 447 21.69 15.16 35.70
C LEU A 447 22.55 16.42 35.82
N TRP A 448 22.09 17.53 35.24
CA TRP A 448 22.81 18.81 35.26
C TRP A 448 22.84 19.42 36.67
N SER A 449 21.79 19.27 37.47
CA SER A 449 21.79 19.67 38.89
C SER A 449 22.81 18.87 39.71
N GLY A 450 23.08 17.61 39.34
CA GLY A 450 24.18 16.83 39.89
C GLY A 450 25.54 17.47 39.62
N VAL A 451 25.79 17.90 38.38
CA VAL A 451 27.02 18.62 37.97
C VAL A 451 27.18 19.93 38.74
N LEU A 452 26.13 20.74 38.80
CA LEU A 452 26.16 22.04 39.47
C LEU A 452 26.41 21.92 40.98
N ARG A 453 25.93 20.86 41.64
CA ARG A 453 26.28 20.58 43.05
C ARG A 453 27.72 20.11 43.21
N ALA A 454 28.23 19.31 42.27
CA ALA A 454 29.60 18.81 42.32
C ALA A 454 30.65 19.90 42.04
N VAL A 455 30.28 20.99 41.37
CA VAL A 455 31.14 22.14 41.07
C VAL A 455 30.52 23.42 41.67
N PRO A 456 30.72 23.70 42.97
CA PRO A 456 30.18 24.89 43.62
C PRO A 456 30.63 26.18 42.93
N GLY A 457 29.73 27.15 42.85
CA GLY A 457 30.01 28.45 42.22
C GLY A 457 30.01 28.46 40.69
N SER A 458 29.85 27.31 40.02
CA SER A 458 29.66 27.26 38.56
C SER A 458 28.29 27.80 38.12
N GLN A 459 28.19 28.21 36.86
CA GLN A 459 26.93 28.62 36.23
C GLN A 459 26.49 27.64 35.13
N LEU A 460 25.22 27.71 34.74
CA LEU A 460 24.65 27.01 33.61
C LEU A 460 23.96 27.99 32.65
N LEU A 461 24.47 28.09 31.44
CA LEU A 461 23.89 28.87 30.34
C LEU A 461 23.05 27.96 29.43
N LEU A 462 21.74 28.15 29.44
CA LEU A 462 20.83 27.44 28.54
C LEU A 462 20.36 28.39 27.44
N LYS A 463 20.41 27.92 26.20
CA LYS A 463 19.91 28.68 25.05
C LYS A 463 18.96 27.83 24.23
N GLY A 464 17.81 28.39 23.90
CA GLY A 464 16.81 27.67 23.14
C GLY A 464 15.67 28.56 22.69
N TYR A 465 15.05 28.19 21.59
CA TYR A 465 14.02 28.98 20.93
C TYR A 465 12.85 29.34 21.88
N SER A 466 12.28 28.35 22.59
CA SER A 466 11.16 28.56 23.53
C SER A 466 11.57 29.24 24.84
N LEU A 467 12.87 29.48 25.09
CA LEU A 467 13.31 30.27 26.25
C LEU A 467 13.13 31.78 26.05
N ALA A 468 12.69 32.23 24.87
CA ALA A 468 12.18 33.59 24.69
C ALA A 468 10.94 33.85 25.58
N CYS A 469 10.12 32.82 25.84
CA CYS A 469 8.94 32.87 26.69
C CYS A 469 9.31 32.93 28.18
N ALA A 470 8.79 33.93 28.90
CA ALA A 470 9.07 34.14 30.31
C ALA A 470 8.54 33.00 31.20
N GLU A 471 7.35 32.48 30.92
CA GLU A 471 6.77 31.36 31.66
C GLU A 471 7.61 30.09 31.53
N THR A 472 8.16 29.82 30.33
CA THR A 472 9.04 28.68 30.10
C THR A 472 10.33 28.80 30.92
N ARG A 473 10.90 30.01 30.99
CA ARG A 473 12.07 30.30 31.82
C ARG A 473 11.77 30.10 33.31
N LEU A 474 10.70 30.71 33.80
CA LEU A 474 10.28 30.59 35.21
C LEU A 474 10.07 29.13 35.62
N ARG A 475 9.37 28.34 34.81
CA ARG A 475 9.15 26.92 35.10
C ARG A 475 10.47 26.13 35.16
N LEU A 476 11.39 26.38 34.23
CA LEU A 476 12.70 25.72 34.28
C LEU A 476 13.48 26.13 35.53
N GLU A 477 13.53 27.43 35.86
CA GLU A 477 14.13 27.93 37.09
C GLU A 477 13.53 27.27 38.34
N GLU A 478 12.21 27.12 38.40
CA GLU A 478 11.52 26.42 39.50
C GLU A 478 11.87 24.93 39.56
N THR A 479 12.00 24.28 38.40
CA THR A 479 12.41 22.86 38.33
C THR A 479 13.83 22.68 38.89
N PHE A 480 14.77 23.54 38.50
CA PHE A 480 16.13 23.55 39.06
C PHE A 480 16.17 23.91 40.55
N ALA A 481 15.37 24.88 40.98
CA ALA A 481 15.23 25.26 42.38
C ALA A 481 14.72 24.09 43.23
N GLY A 482 13.79 23.29 42.71
CA GLY A 482 13.34 22.04 43.33
C GLY A 482 14.45 21.00 43.54
N HIS A 483 15.54 21.08 42.78
CA HIS A 483 16.75 20.27 42.94
C HIS A 483 17.87 20.97 43.74
N GLY A 484 17.57 22.12 44.35
CA GLY A 484 18.50 22.87 45.21
C GLY A 484 19.54 23.68 44.44
N ILE A 485 19.22 24.09 43.21
CA ILE A 485 20.07 24.99 42.41
C ILE A 485 19.50 26.41 42.46
N GLU A 486 20.32 27.38 42.88
CA GLU A 486 19.94 28.77 43.00
C GLU A 486 19.68 29.42 41.63
N ARG A 487 18.69 30.31 41.53
CA ARG A 487 18.30 30.94 40.25
C ARG A 487 19.45 31.74 39.63
N GLU A 488 20.28 32.36 40.46
CA GLU A 488 21.44 33.16 40.06
C GLU A 488 22.55 32.34 39.38
N ARG A 489 22.47 31.00 39.47
CA ARG A 489 23.37 30.08 38.78
C ARG A 489 22.90 29.75 37.37
N LEU A 490 21.68 30.12 37.00
CA LEU A 490 21.10 29.85 35.69
C LEU A 490 21.05 31.13 34.86
N GLU A 491 21.40 31.02 33.60
CA GLU A 491 21.14 32.03 32.60
C GLU A 491 20.38 31.39 31.43
N LEU A 492 19.19 31.89 31.13
CA LEU A 492 18.28 31.32 30.14
C LEU A 492 18.08 32.33 29.00
N LEU A 493 18.54 31.98 27.79
CA LEU A 493 18.51 32.86 26.61
C LEU A 493 17.60 32.31 25.50
N GLY A 494 16.82 33.21 24.91
CA GLY A 494 16.02 32.95 23.70
C GLY A 494 16.85 32.98 22.41
N ASN A 495 16.22 33.42 21.33
CA ASN A 495 16.89 33.57 20.02
C ASN A 495 17.86 34.74 19.97
N THR A 496 18.86 34.59 19.10
CA THR A 496 19.77 35.67 18.70
C THR A 496 19.39 36.22 17.33
N PRO A 497 19.77 37.47 16.99
CA PRO A 497 19.42 38.09 15.70
C PRO A 497 20.00 37.35 14.49
N SER A 498 21.17 36.74 14.63
CA SER A 498 21.82 35.97 13.56
C SER A 498 22.37 34.64 14.07
N TYR A 499 22.68 33.75 13.12
CA TYR A 499 23.34 32.49 13.41
C TYR A 499 24.78 32.69 13.90
N ARG A 500 25.50 33.69 13.38
CA ARG A 500 26.81 34.10 13.89
C ARG A 500 26.76 34.54 15.36
N ASP A 501 25.73 35.29 15.74
CA ASP A 501 25.51 35.68 17.15
C ASP A 501 25.24 34.47 18.04
N HIS A 502 24.49 33.48 17.54
CA HIS A 502 24.29 32.20 18.22
C HIS A 502 25.61 31.48 18.46
N LEU A 503 26.46 31.35 17.43
CA LEU A 503 27.77 30.71 17.56
C LEU A 503 28.70 31.48 18.52
N SER A 504 28.62 32.81 18.52
CA SER A 504 29.42 33.67 19.41
C SER A 504 29.09 33.45 20.90
N LEU A 505 27.88 32.96 21.24
CA LEU A 505 27.54 32.66 22.64
C LEU A 505 28.37 31.50 23.22
N TYR A 506 28.93 30.62 22.39
CA TYR A 506 29.83 29.56 22.87
C TYR A 506 31.14 30.11 23.47
N ASP A 507 31.51 31.38 23.19
CA ASP A 507 32.58 32.11 23.89
C ASP A 507 32.28 32.43 25.35
N ARG A 508 31.10 32.05 25.84
CA ARG A 508 30.70 32.19 27.25
C ARG A 508 30.65 30.85 27.98
N VAL A 509 30.89 29.75 27.28
CA VAL A 509 30.74 28.38 27.80
C VAL A 509 32.11 27.70 27.87
N ASP A 510 32.46 27.16 29.04
CA ASP A 510 33.67 26.34 29.23
C ASP A 510 33.44 24.88 28.84
N ILE A 511 32.30 24.31 29.26
CA ILE A 511 31.96 22.90 29.06
C ILE A 511 30.51 22.80 28.63
N ALA A 512 30.26 22.15 27.50
CA ALA A 512 28.91 21.85 27.06
C ALA A 512 28.41 20.56 27.76
N LEU A 513 27.18 20.62 28.28
CA LEU A 513 26.49 19.46 28.83
C LEU A 513 25.44 18.98 27.82
N ASP A 514 25.56 17.74 27.40
CA ASP A 514 24.58 17.12 26.52
C ASP A 514 23.28 16.78 27.29
N SER A 515 22.17 16.65 26.56
CA SER A 515 20.87 16.25 27.11
C SER A 515 20.66 14.74 27.07
N TYR A 516 19.78 14.22 27.93
CA TYR A 516 19.45 12.80 28.06
C TYR A 516 17.96 12.62 28.37
N PRO A 517 17.25 11.65 27.75
CA PRO A 517 17.74 10.56 26.90
C PRO A 517 17.95 10.95 25.44
N TYR A 518 17.56 12.16 25.04
CA TYR A 518 17.72 12.63 23.68
C TYR A 518 18.92 13.57 23.61
N ASN A 519 20.03 13.09 23.05
CA ASN A 519 21.26 13.87 22.87
C ASN A 519 21.12 15.01 21.84
N GLY A 520 22.04 15.97 21.91
CA GLY A 520 22.30 16.93 20.86
C GLY A 520 22.93 16.30 19.62
N THR A 521 22.83 17.00 18.49
CA THR A 521 23.46 16.59 17.23
C THR A 521 24.17 17.80 16.64
N THR A 522 23.43 18.69 15.94
CA THR A 522 23.99 19.93 15.39
C THR A 522 24.59 20.82 16.46
N THR A 523 23.91 20.97 17.60
CA THR A 523 24.38 21.76 18.76
C THR A 523 25.65 21.20 19.40
N THR A 524 25.82 19.87 19.36
CA THR A 524 27.04 19.19 19.79
C THR A 524 28.18 19.47 18.82
N CYS A 525 27.94 19.35 17.51
CA CYS A 525 28.90 19.72 16.47
C CYS A 525 29.29 21.21 16.57
N GLU A 526 28.33 22.10 16.77
CA GLU A 526 28.55 23.55 16.93
C GLU A 526 29.40 23.84 18.17
N ALA A 527 29.11 23.22 19.31
CA ALA A 527 29.90 23.37 20.53
C ALA A 527 31.37 22.99 20.30
N LEU A 528 31.61 21.81 19.73
CA LEU A 528 32.95 21.30 19.43
C LEU A 528 33.68 22.20 18.42
N TRP A 529 32.99 22.65 17.37
CA TRP A 529 33.54 23.57 16.37
C TRP A 529 33.91 24.94 16.97
N MET A 530 33.17 25.38 17.98
CA MET A 530 33.44 26.59 18.76
C MET A 530 34.44 26.37 19.92
N GLY A 531 35.12 25.22 19.94
CA GLY A 531 36.15 24.92 20.94
C GLY A 531 35.60 24.49 22.30
N VAL A 532 34.31 24.21 22.42
CA VAL A 532 33.70 23.82 23.70
C VAL A 532 33.66 22.30 23.81
N PRO A 533 34.38 21.68 24.75
CA PRO A 533 34.27 20.24 24.97
C PRO A 533 32.88 19.88 25.49
N VAL A 534 32.34 18.75 25.01
CA VAL A 534 31.01 18.25 25.39
C VAL A 534 31.16 17.02 26.27
N VAL A 535 30.43 16.96 27.38
CA VAL A 535 30.23 15.74 28.18
C VAL A 535 28.86 15.15 27.82
N THR A 536 28.83 13.87 27.45
CA THR A 536 27.59 13.18 27.04
C THR A 536 27.35 11.91 27.87
N LEU A 537 26.09 11.50 27.96
CA LEU A 537 25.67 10.24 28.58
C LEU A 537 25.13 9.30 27.49
N ALA A 538 25.83 8.20 27.25
CA ALA A 538 25.41 7.14 26.35
C ALA A 538 24.34 6.26 27.01
N GLY A 539 23.13 6.25 26.45
CA GLY A 539 22.02 5.39 26.86
C GLY A 539 21.96 4.07 26.08
N SER A 540 20.77 3.53 25.89
CA SER A 540 20.51 2.21 25.29
C SER A 540 20.00 2.23 23.84
N ALA A 541 19.69 3.40 23.29
CA ALA A 541 19.13 3.55 21.94
C ALA A 541 19.83 4.67 21.16
N HIS A 542 19.65 4.68 19.83
CA HIS A 542 20.27 5.66 18.92
C HIS A 542 20.16 7.11 19.42
N ARG A 543 18.95 7.58 19.80
CA ARG A 543 18.71 8.96 20.30
C ARG A 543 19.56 9.36 21.52
N SER A 544 20.00 8.37 22.29
CA SER A 544 20.80 8.52 23.51
C SER A 544 22.28 8.22 23.30
N ARG A 545 22.72 7.99 22.06
CA ARG A 545 24.12 7.66 21.72
C ARG A 545 24.72 8.54 20.62
N VAL A 546 23.95 9.47 20.05
CA VAL A 546 24.45 10.42 19.03
C VAL A 546 25.64 11.24 19.55
N GLY A 547 25.57 11.72 20.80
CA GLY A 547 26.68 12.46 21.40
C GLY A 547 27.95 11.60 21.53
N ALA A 548 27.79 10.31 21.86
CA ALA A 548 28.90 9.37 21.97
C ALA A 548 29.56 9.10 20.60
N SER A 549 28.76 8.91 19.55
CA SER A 549 29.27 8.75 18.17
C SER A 549 30.09 9.96 17.72
N ILE A 550 29.57 11.17 17.94
CA ILE A 550 30.25 12.42 17.58
C ILE A 550 31.60 12.53 18.32
N LEU A 551 31.63 12.29 19.64
CA LEU A 551 32.86 12.39 20.42
C LEU A 551 33.87 11.30 20.03
N GLN A 552 33.42 10.08 19.76
CA GLN A 552 34.28 9.00 19.30
C GLN A 552 34.89 9.29 17.92
N ALA A 553 34.14 9.92 17.00
CA ALA A 553 34.66 10.35 15.71
C ALA A 553 35.83 11.35 15.86
N LEU A 554 35.90 12.09 16.97
CA LEU A 554 36.97 13.03 17.29
C LEU A 554 38.07 12.44 18.19
N GLY A 555 37.96 11.17 18.61
CA GLY A 555 38.89 10.55 19.58
C GLY A 555 38.74 11.09 21.01
N LEU A 556 37.53 11.48 21.40
CA LEU A 556 37.19 12.06 22.70
C LEU A 556 36.30 11.14 23.54
N GLU A 557 36.48 9.82 23.43
CA GLU A 557 35.67 8.82 24.15
C GLU A 557 35.75 8.99 25.68
N GLY A 558 36.85 9.59 26.17
CA GLY A 558 37.02 9.93 27.59
C GLY A 558 36.04 10.98 28.12
N LEU A 559 35.20 11.59 27.27
CA LEU A 559 34.12 12.51 27.64
C LEU A 559 32.72 11.85 27.54
N VAL A 560 32.66 10.54 27.27
CA VAL A 560 31.43 9.75 27.22
C VAL A 560 31.23 9.03 28.56
N ALA A 561 30.11 9.30 29.22
CA ALA A 561 29.66 8.54 30.38
C ALA A 561 28.72 7.42 29.97
N HIS A 562 28.74 6.30 30.71
CA HIS A 562 27.79 5.18 30.55
C HIS A 562 26.83 5.03 31.73
N GLU A 563 26.91 5.94 32.71
CA GLU A 563 25.99 6.03 33.83
C GLU A 563 25.94 7.47 34.36
N ALA A 564 24.81 7.89 34.92
CA ALA A 564 24.57 9.26 35.38
C ALA A 564 25.62 9.75 36.40
N ARG A 565 26.10 8.86 37.29
CA ARG A 565 27.14 9.22 38.26
C ARG A 565 28.47 9.57 37.58
N LYS A 566 28.85 8.82 36.53
CA LYS A 566 30.09 9.07 35.79
C LYS A 566 30.02 10.35 34.98
N PHE A 567 28.85 10.70 34.45
CA PHE A 567 28.63 11.99 33.80
C PHE A 567 28.99 13.15 34.73
N VAL A 568 28.50 13.12 35.97
CA VAL A 568 28.82 14.15 36.99
C VAL A 568 30.30 14.18 37.31
N VAL A 569 30.93 13.01 37.50
CA VAL A 569 32.38 12.91 37.79
C VAL A 569 33.23 13.44 36.63
N LEU A 570 32.88 13.13 35.38
CA LEU A 570 33.60 13.61 34.20
C LEU A 570 33.49 15.13 34.07
N ALA A 571 32.29 15.68 34.21
CA ALA A 571 32.08 17.12 34.16
C ALA A 571 32.83 17.85 35.30
N GLN A 572 32.82 17.29 36.51
CA GLN A 572 33.58 17.83 37.65
C GLN A 572 35.09 17.77 37.42
N ALA A 573 35.60 16.64 36.95
CA ALA A 573 37.03 16.47 36.67
C ALA A 573 37.51 17.45 35.59
N LEU A 574 36.73 17.61 34.52
CA LEU A 574 37.05 18.55 33.44
C LEU A 574 36.98 20.01 33.93
N ALA A 575 35.99 20.35 34.76
CA ALA A 575 35.87 21.69 35.35
C ALA A 575 37.03 22.05 36.31
N GLY A 576 37.65 21.04 36.93
CA GLY A 576 38.80 21.19 37.82
C GLY A 576 40.14 21.37 37.09
N ASP A 577 40.20 21.10 35.78
CA ASP A 577 41.44 21.07 35.00
C ASP A 577 41.45 22.18 33.94
N ARG A 578 41.87 23.38 34.37
CA ARG A 578 41.91 24.58 33.51
C ARG A 578 42.91 24.47 32.36
N GLU A 579 44.01 23.73 32.56
CA GLU A 579 45.02 23.52 31.53
C GLU A 579 44.44 22.65 30.41
N ARG A 580 43.79 21.55 30.77
CA ARG A 580 43.08 20.70 29.80
C ARG A 580 41.97 21.44 29.07
N LEU A 581 41.17 22.26 29.77
CA LEU A 581 40.14 23.09 29.14
C LEU A 581 40.72 24.07 28.11
N SER A 582 41.79 24.77 28.47
CA SER A 582 42.48 25.70 27.56
C SER A 582 43.09 24.99 26.34
N GLY A 583 43.69 23.81 26.58
CA GLY A 583 44.20 22.95 25.52
C GLY A 583 43.11 22.54 24.54
N LEU A 584 42.01 21.95 25.05
CA LEU A 584 40.86 21.55 24.24
C LEU A 584 40.26 22.75 23.49
N ARG A 585 40.08 23.90 24.15
CA ARG A 585 39.58 25.14 23.54
C ARG A 585 40.34 25.54 22.28
N THR A 586 41.66 25.42 22.35
CA THR A 586 42.57 25.86 21.28
C THR A 586 42.62 24.85 20.13
N THR A 587 42.51 23.54 20.42
CA THR A 587 42.74 22.48 19.42
C THR A 587 41.47 21.90 18.81
N LEU A 588 40.33 21.93 19.50
CA LEU A 588 39.11 21.20 19.12
C LEU A 588 38.62 21.48 17.70
N ARG A 589 38.64 22.74 17.24
CA ARG A 589 38.26 23.07 15.86
C ARG A 589 39.14 22.36 14.83
N GLN A 590 40.46 22.36 15.06
CA GLN A 590 41.41 21.69 14.19
C GLN A 590 41.26 20.16 14.26
N THR A 591 41.07 19.62 15.47
CA THR A 591 40.78 18.19 15.68
C THR A 591 39.53 17.77 14.91
N MET A 592 38.45 18.56 14.98
CA MET A 592 37.19 18.28 14.28
C MET A 592 37.33 18.42 12.76
N ALA A 593 38.05 19.44 12.28
CA ALA A 593 38.33 19.64 10.86
C ALA A 593 39.17 18.50 10.23
N ALA A 594 39.96 17.80 11.05
CA ALA A 594 40.75 16.65 10.63
C ALA A 594 40.06 15.30 10.87
N SER A 595 38.83 15.29 11.41
CA SER A 595 38.12 14.07 11.79
C SER A 595 37.17 13.58 10.68
N PRO A 596 36.75 12.29 10.73
CA PRO A 596 35.75 11.76 9.80
C PRO A 596 34.42 12.52 9.80
N LEU A 597 34.10 13.25 10.87
CA LEU A 597 32.85 13.99 11.01
C LEU A 597 32.74 15.17 10.03
N THR A 598 33.86 15.71 9.54
CA THR A 598 33.88 16.81 8.56
C THR A 598 34.49 16.40 7.21
N ASP A 599 34.87 15.13 7.05
CA ASP A 599 35.40 14.60 5.80
C ASP A 599 34.27 14.16 4.85
N GLY A 600 33.67 15.15 4.17
CA GLY A 600 32.61 14.90 3.19
C GLY A 600 33.03 14.01 2.02
N ALA A 601 34.32 13.96 1.66
CA ALA A 601 34.79 13.07 0.59
C ALA A 601 34.74 11.60 1.04
N SER A 602 35.33 11.29 2.19
CA SER A 602 35.36 9.90 2.66
C SER A 602 33.99 9.42 3.09
N PHE A 603 33.19 10.28 3.73
CA PHE A 603 31.83 9.92 4.12
C PHE A 603 30.96 9.59 2.89
N THR A 604 31.03 10.42 1.83
CA THR A 604 30.26 10.17 0.59
C THR A 604 30.67 8.86 -0.07
N ARG A 605 31.99 8.55 -0.13
CA ARG A 605 32.45 7.24 -0.65
C ARG A 605 31.93 6.06 0.15
N HIS A 606 31.82 6.18 1.48
CA HIS A 606 31.25 5.13 2.32
C HIS A 606 29.75 4.95 2.05
N LEU A 607 29.00 6.05 1.89
CA LEU A 607 27.59 6.01 1.49
C LEU A 607 27.41 5.38 0.11
N GLU A 608 28.19 5.80 -0.89
CA GLU A 608 28.13 5.26 -2.24
C GLU A 608 28.43 3.76 -2.29
N LYS A 609 29.40 3.30 -1.48
CA LYS A 609 29.63 1.88 -1.29
C LYS A 609 28.41 1.19 -0.69
N ALA A 610 27.81 1.75 0.35
CA ALA A 610 26.59 1.20 0.94
C ALA A 610 25.43 1.14 -0.06
N TRP A 611 25.25 2.18 -0.89
CA TRP A 611 24.29 2.23 -1.99
C TRP A 611 24.52 1.11 -3.00
N ARG A 612 25.77 0.90 -3.43
CA ARG A 612 26.14 -0.21 -4.32
C ARG A 612 25.89 -1.57 -3.69
N ASP A 613 26.23 -1.74 -2.42
CA ASP A 613 26.04 -3.00 -1.69
C ASP A 613 24.55 -3.37 -1.59
N ILE A 614 23.68 -2.42 -1.22
CA ILE A 614 22.23 -2.67 -1.11
C ILE A 614 21.54 -2.79 -2.46
N TRP A 615 21.98 -2.03 -3.47
CA TRP A 615 21.50 -2.19 -4.83
C TRP A 615 21.86 -3.57 -5.40
N GLY A 616 23.10 -4.01 -5.20
CA GLY A 616 23.55 -5.34 -5.59
C GLY A 616 22.77 -6.45 -4.87
N ARG A 617 22.35 -6.25 -3.61
CA ARG A 617 21.46 -7.19 -2.90
C ARG A 617 20.09 -7.26 -3.58
N TRP A 618 19.50 -6.11 -3.92
CA TRP A 618 18.23 -6.06 -4.64
C TRP A 618 18.32 -6.71 -6.03
N CYS A 619 19.37 -6.42 -6.79
CA CYS A 619 19.61 -7.05 -8.10
C CYS A 619 19.78 -8.57 -8.00
N ARG A 620 20.40 -9.10 -6.93
CA ARG A 620 20.51 -10.56 -6.73
C ARG A 620 19.19 -11.22 -6.39
N SER A 621 18.31 -10.54 -5.64
CA SER A 621 16.97 -11.04 -5.34
C SER A 621 15.98 -10.80 -6.49
N HIS A 622 16.33 -9.91 -7.42
CA HIS A 622 15.57 -9.59 -8.62
C HIS A 622 16.49 -9.70 -9.85
N PRO A 623 17.10 -10.89 -10.09
CA PRO A 623 18.11 -11.04 -11.13
C PRO A 623 17.60 -10.47 -12.44
N ALA A 624 18.48 -9.78 -13.18
CA ALA A 624 18.23 -9.34 -14.55
C ALA A 624 17.36 -10.35 -15.25
N GLN A 625 16.08 -9.98 -15.39
CA GLN A 625 15.19 -10.73 -16.24
C GLN A 625 15.89 -10.68 -17.58
N ALA A 626 16.30 -11.85 -18.07
CA ALA A 626 16.67 -11.98 -19.47
C ALA A 626 15.63 -11.17 -20.26
N PRO A 627 16.06 -10.25 -21.14
CA PRO A 627 15.17 -9.28 -21.78
C PRO A 627 13.92 -10.02 -22.22
N ASP A 628 12.75 -9.50 -21.81
CA ASP A 628 11.48 -10.23 -21.89
C ASP A 628 11.47 -11.06 -23.17
N PRO A 629 11.44 -12.40 -23.08
CA PRO A 629 11.58 -13.23 -24.26
C PRO A 629 10.51 -12.93 -25.34
N ALA A 630 9.40 -12.28 -24.97
CA ALA A 630 8.44 -11.69 -25.90
C ALA A 630 8.97 -10.44 -26.62
N VAL A 631 9.67 -9.54 -25.93
CA VAL A 631 10.29 -8.33 -26.52
C VAL A 631 11.49 -8.71 -27.39
N GLN A 632 12.36 -9.60 -26.92
CA GLN A 632 13.50 -10.06 -27.72
C GLN A 632 13.05 -10.96 -28.88
N GLY A 633 12.03 -11.78 -28.66
CA GLY A 633 11.36 -12.53 -29.72
C GLY A 633 10.73 -11.63 -30.77
N ALA A 634 10.08 -10.53 -30.39
CA ALA A 634 9.52 -9.54 -31.31
C ALA A 634 10.61 -8.87 -32.17
N GLN A 635 11.76 -8.55 -31.58
CA GLN A 635 12.90 -8.00 -32.32
C GLN A 635 13.44 -9.01 -33.34
N TYR A 636 13.61 -10.29 -32.99
CA TYR A 636 14.03 -11.31 -33.95
C TYR A 636 13.01 -11.53 -35.08
N LEU A 637 11.71 -11.47 -34.75
CA LEU A 637 10.61 -11.60 -35.71
C LEU A 637 10.63 -10.46 -36.74
N GLN A 638 10.88 -9.22 -36.29
CA GLN A 638 11.02 -8.04 -37.16
C GLN A 638 12.21 -8.13 -38.13
N HIS A 639 13.29 -8.82 -37.73
CA HIS A 639 14.46 -9.04 -38.57
C HIS A 639 14.38 -10.33 -39.41
N GLY A 640 13.22 -11.00 -39.46
CA GLY A 640 13.01 -12.24 -40.21
C GLY A 640 13.74 -13.46 -39.65
N ARG A 641 14.22 -13.39 -38.40
CA ARG A 641 14.97 -14.46 -37.70
C ARG A 641 14.02 -15.33 -36.90
N LEU A 642 13.23 -16.11 -37.61
CA LEU A 642 12.07 -16.82 -37.08
C LEU A 642 12.43 -17.91 -36.04
N ASP A 643 13.52 -18.63 -36.30
CA ASP A 643 14.14 -19.63 -35.42
C ASP A 643 14.50 -19.03 -34.05
N ARG A 644 15.10 -17.84 -34.07
CA ARG A 644 15.49 -17.09 -32.87
C ARG A 644 14.28 -16.50 -32.18
N ALA A 645 13.32 -15.95 -32.91
CA ALA A 645 12.08 -15.42 -32.36
C ALA A 645 11.30 -16.49 -31.60
N LEU A 646 11.11 -17.67 -32.20
CA LEU A 646 10.50 -18.83 -31.56
C LEU A 646 11.33 -19.31 -30.37
N SER A 647 12.66 -19.42 -30.50
CA SER A 647 13.50 -19.82 -29.38
C SER A 647 13.35 -18.86 -28.19
N GLN A 648 13.16 -17.56 -28.41
CA GLN A 648 12.89 -16.58 -27.34
C GLN A 648 11.46 -16.72 -26.79
N PHE A 649 10.43 -16.76 -27.64
CA PHE A 649 9.04 -16.97 -27.20
C PHE A 649 8.84 -18.27 -26.39
N LEU A 650 9.71 -19.26 -26.59
CA LEU A 650 9.73 -20.53 -25.87
C LEU A 650 10.61 -20.53 -24.60
N ILE A 651 11.39 -19.48 -24.30
CA ILE A 651 12.21 -19.39 -23.06
C ILE A 651 11.37 -19.48 -21.77
N PRO A 652 10.20 -18.81 -21.65
CA PRO A 652 9.31 -19.01 -20.50
C PRO A 652 8.88 -20.46 -20.31
N LEU A 653 8.94 -21.27 -21.38
CA LEU A 653 8.62 -22.69 -21.39
C LEU A 653 9.85 -23.58 -21.05
N ARG A 654 11.07 -23.05 -21.14
CA ARG A 654 12.34 -23.73 -20.82
C ARG A 654 12.79 -23.54 -19.37
N GLY A 655 12.43 -22.42 -18.72
CA GLY A 655 12.98 -21.98 -17.43
C GLY A 655 12.02 -21.97 -16.24
N GLY A 656 10.80 -22.51 -16.37
CA GLY A 656 9.80 -22.43 -15.31
C GLY A 656 10.18 -23.21 -14.05
N GLU A 657 10.68 -22.50 -13.04
CA GLU A 657 10.45 -22.85 -11.64
C GLU A 657 8.95 -23.09 -11.42
N ARG A 658 8.68 -24.02 -10.53
CA ARG A 658 7.35 -24.52 -10.16
C ARG A 658 6.52 -23.43 -9.47
N SER A 659 5.99 -22.47 -10.21
CA SER A 659 4.90 -21.61 -9.74
C SER A 659 3.69 -21.78 -10.65
N THR A 660 2.66 -22.41 -10.09
CA THR A 660 1.25 -22.05 -10.28
C THR A 660 0.80 -21.76 -11.72
N LEU A 661 0.69 -22.80 -12.56
CA LEU A 661 -0.32 -23.03 -13.61
C LEU A 661 0.12 -24.22 -14.51
N GLY A 662 -0.81 -25.09 -14.93
CA GLY A 662 -0.64 -25.94 -16.14
C GLY A 662 -0.26 -27.43 -15.98
N GLY A 663 -1.12 -28.33 -16.47
CA GLY A 663 -1.07 -29.81 -16.55
C GLY A 663 0.24 -30.57 -16.60
N ILE A 664 0.24 -31.84 -16.18
CA ILE A 664 1.09 -32.85 -16.86
C ILE A 664 0.76 -32.89 -18.36
N GLN A 665 -0.44 -32.46 -18.78
CA GLN A 665 -0.78 -32.19 -20.19
C GLN A 665 -0.25 -30.86 -20.73
N GLU A 666 0.00 -29.85 -19.90
CA GLU A 666 0.71 -28.64 -20.31
C GLU A 666 2.19 -28.97 -20.41
N ALA A 667 2.76 -29.70 -19.45
CA ALA A 667 4.07 -30.29 -19.56
C ALA A 667 4.15 -31.27 -20.75
N LEU A 668 3.14 -32.10 -21.06
CA LEU A 668 3.14 -32.98 -22.24
C LEU A 668 2.87 -32.22 -23.54
N ARG A 669 2.14 -31.09 -23.55
CA ARG A 669 1.91 -30.24 -24.74
C ARG A 669 3.06 -29.30 -24.98
N LEU A 670 3.71 -28.81 -23.94
CA LEU A 670 4.98 -28.09 -23.97
C LEU A 670 6.11 -29.05 -24.29
N GLN A 671 6.06 -30.31 -23.82
CA GLN A 671 6.98 -31.36 -24.24
C GLN A 671 6.67 -31.78 -25.68
N LEU A 672 5.41 -31.97 -26.10
CA LEU A 672 5.07 -32.33 -27.48
C LEU A 672 5.32 -31.17 -28.46
N ALA A 673 5.07 -29.91 -28.06
CA ALA A 673 5.41 -28.71 -28.82
C ALA A 673 6.92 -28.45 -28.80
N ALA A 674 7.62 -28.72 -27.69
CA ALA A 674 9.08 -28.69 -27.64
C ALA A 674 9.74 -29.90 -28.31
N ASP A 675 9.06 -31.03 -28.46
CA ASP A 675 9.51 -32.26 -29.13
C ASP A 675 9.20 -32.16 -30.63
N GLN A 676 8.09 -31.53 -31.03
CA GLN A 676 7.81 -31.13 -32.42
C GLN A 676 8.74 -29.98 -32.84
N ALA A 677 8.98 -28.98 -31.99
CA ALA A 677 9.99 -27.94 -32.25
C ALA A 677 11.43 -28.48 -32.21
N ARG A 678 11.74 -29.48 -31.38
CA ARG A 678 13.01 -30.22 -31.42
C ARG A 678 13.13 -31.10 -32.65
N ALA A 679 12.07 -31.78 -33.08
CA ALA A 679 12.05 -32.57 -34.31
C ALA A 679 12.17 -31.70 -35.57
N LEU A 680 11.69 -30.46 -35.51
CA LEU A 680 11.91 -29.43 -36.54
C LEU A 680 13.31 -28.78 -36.46
N ALA A 681 14.02 -28.94 -35.33
CA ALA A 681 15.39 -28.43 -35.12
C ALA A 681 16.47 -29.54 -35.15
N LEU A 682 16.07 -30.79 -35.38
CA LEU A 682 16.95 -31.96 -35.44
C LEU A 682 17.02 -32.48 -36.87
N ASP A 683 17.64 -31.69 -37.74
CA ASP A 683 18.57 -32.23 -38.74
C ASP A 683 19.92 -31.53 -38.49
N ASP A 684 20.78 -32.23 -37.74
CA ASP A 684 22.20 -31.91 -37.41
C ASP A 684 22.50 -30.74 -36.42
N PRO A 685 22.83 -31.03 -35.13
CA PRO A 685 23.23 -30.02 -34.15
C PRO A 685 24.62 -29.38 -34.38
N LEU A 686 25.36 -29.76 -35.43
CA LEU A 686 26.71 -29.24 -35.69
C LEU A 686 26.95 -28.76 -37.14
N ALA A 687 25.91 -28.64 -37.97
CA ALA A 687 26.07 -28.19 -39.34
C ALA A 687 24.98 -27.22 -39.83
N PHE A 688 24.88 -26.03 -39.23
CA PHE A 688 24.21 -24.91 -39.91
C PHE A 688 25.13 -23.70 -39.99
N ARG A 689 25.64 -23.48 -41.20
CA ARG A 689 26.45 -22.33 -41.61
C ARG A 689 25.60 -21.06 -41.63
N GLU A 690 26.23 -19.91 -41.41
CA GLU A 690 25.64 -18.56 -41.27
C GLU A 690 24.84 -18.02 -42.47
N GLU A 691 24.52 -18.81 -43.49
CA GLU A 691 23.94 -18.31 -44.74
C GLU A 691 22.92 -19.31 -45.30
N GLU A 692 21.69 -19.31 -44.79
CA GLU A 692 20.45 -19.51 -45.58
C GLU A 692 19.19 -19.35 -44.70
N PRO A 693 18.14 -18.63 -45.14
CA PRO A 693 16.94 -18.41 -44.33
C PRO A 693 15.93 -19.56 -44.48
N GLU A 694 15.92 -20.50 -43.53
CA GLU A 694 14.85 -21.51 -43.46
C GLU A 694 13.49 -20.85 -43.18
N HIS A 695 12.58 -21.00 -44.14
CA HIS A 695 11.19 -20.53 -44.04
C HIS A 695 10.34 -21.60 -43.33
N LEU A 696 10.10 -21.43 -42.03
CA LEU A 696 8.95 -22.10 -41.40
C LEU A 696 7.67 -21.69 -42.14
N GLY A 697 6.91 -22.69 -42.60
CA GLY A 697 5.68 -22.46 -43.35
C GLY A 697 4.62 -21.69 -42.55
N SER A 698 3.80 -20.91 -43.25
CA SER A 698 2.75 -20.08 -42.64
C SER A 698 1.74 -20.88 -41.80
N GLU A 699 1.50 -22.14 -42.14
CA GLU A 699 0.61 -23.03 -41.36
C GLU A 699 1.20 -23.42 -40.01
N THR A 700 2.49 -23.74 -39.96
CA THR A 700 3.19 -24.12 -38.72
C THR A 700 3.21 -22.97 -37.72
N LEU A 701 3.35 -21.73 -38.21
CA LEU A 701 3.29 -20.53 -37.39
C LEU A 701 1.88 -20.24 -36.88
N ALA A 702 0.87 -20.46 -37.72
CA ALA A 702 -0.53 -20.33 -37.30
C ALA A 702 -0.87 -21.34 -36.19
N GLU A 703 -0.41 -22.59 -36.30
CA GLU A 703 -0.58 -23.62 -35.26
C GLU A 703 0.15 -23.25 -33.97
N THR A 704 1.36 -22.69 -34.08
CA THR A 704 2.13 -22.24 -32.92
C THR A 704 1.42 -21.10 -32.18
N ALA A 705 0.87 -20.13 -32.91
CA ALA A 705 0.11 -19.05 -32.31
C ALA A 705 -1.14 -19.55 -31.57
N GLU A 706 -1.87 -20.52 -32.13
CA GLU A 706 -3.03 -21.13 -31.45
C GLU A 706 -2.65 -21.84 -30.16
N LEU A 707 -1.54 -22.58 -30.18
CA LEU A 707 -1.02 -23.25 -28.99
C LEU A 707 -0.62 -22.24 -27.91
N LEU A 708 -0.04 -21.10 -28.29
CA LEU A 708 0.34 -20.02 -27.37
C LEU A 708 -0.89 -19.34 -26.75
N VAL A 709 -1.94 -19.04 -27.53
CA VAL A 709 -3.22 -18.54 -26.98
C VAL A 709 -3.84 -19.54 -26.02
N ALA A 710 -3.87 -20.83 -26.39
CA ALA A 710 -4.42 -21.88 -25.55
C ALA A 710 -3.65 -22.05 -24.22
N ALA A 711 -2.35 -21.74 -24.23
CA ALA A 711 -1.46 -21.75 -23.07
C ALA A 711 -1.47 -20.42 -22.26
N GLY A 712 -2.28 -19.43 -22.66
CA GLY A 712 -2.39 -18.13 -21.97
C GLY A 712 -1.30 -17.11 -22.35
N PHE A 713 -0.43 -17.43 -23.31
CA PHE A 713 0.61 -16.53 -23.83
C PHE A 713 0.05 -15.70 -24.99
N VAL A 714 -0.81 -14.72 -24.64
CA VAL A 714 -1.56 -13.90 -25.60
C VAL A 714 -0.67 -12.96 -26.43
N THR A 715 0.36 -12.36 -25.83
CA THR A 715 1.25 -11.40 -26.52
C THR A 715 2.15 -12.06 -27.57
N PRO A 716 2.83 -13.19 -27.31
CA PRO A 716 3.58 -13.91 -28.35
C PRO A 716 2.70 -14.41 -29.50
N ALA A 717 1.48 -14.89 -29.19
CA ALA A 717 0.54 -15.33 -30.21
C ALA A 717 0.06 -14.19 -31.11
N GLU A 718 -0.21 -13.02 -30.53
CA GLU A 718 -0.56 -11.80 -31.25
C GLU A 718 0.54 -11.41 -32.24
N LEU A 719 1.80 -11.42 -31.81
CA LEU A 719 2.96 -11.05 -32.62
C LEU A 719 3.16 -11.99 -33.81
N ILE A 720 3.02 -13.31 -33.61
CA ILE A 720 3.09 -14.29 -34.70
C ILE A 720 1.95 -14.08 -35.71
N CYS A 721 0.73 -13.84 -35.22
CA CYS A 721 -0.42 -13.61 -36.09
C CYS A 721 -0.28 -12.31 -36.89
N ARG A 722 0.22 -11.23 -36.29
CA ARG A 722 0.52 -9.97 -36.99
C ARG A 722 1.60 -10.16 -38.05
N TYR A 723 2.67 -10.88 -37.73
CA TYR A 723 3.72 -11.21 -38.69
C TYR A 723 3.22 -12.00 -39.91
N LEU A 724 2.34 -12.98 -39.69
CA LEU A 724 1.66 -13.70 -40.78
C LEU A 724 0.71 -12.77 -41.55
N GLY A 725 0.07 -11.83 -40.85
CA GLY A 725 -0.75 -10.76 -41.40
C GLY A 725 -0.01 -9.88 -42.41
N ASP A 726 1.12 -9.32 -41.99
CA ASP A 726 1.93 -8.39 -42.77
C ASP A 726 2.51 -9.04 -44.05
N ARG A 727 2.61 -10.37 -44.09
CA ARG A 727 3.07 -11.14 -45.26
C ARG A 727 1.93 -11.66 -46.14
N GLY A 728 0.69 -11.28 -45.86
CA GLY A 728 -0.49 -11.72 -46.62
C GLY A 728 -0.87 -13.19 -46.38
N CYS A 729 -0.42 -13.79 -45.28
CA CYS A 729 -0.67 -15.19 -44.91
C CYS A 729 -1.82 -15.33 -43.89
N LEU A 730 -2.85 -14.47 -43.98
CA LEU A 730 -4.04 -14.53 -43.12
C LEU A 730 -4.93 -15.71 -43.50
N SER A 731 -4.74 -16.83 -42.82
CA SER A 731 -5.67 -17.96 -42.90
C SER A 731 -6.84 -17.77 -41.93
N PRO A 732 -7.99 -18.46 -42.12
CA PRO A 732 -9.09 -18.44 -41.17
C PRO A 732 -8.65 -18.79 -39.74
N ARG A 733 -7.62 -19.65 -39.65
CA ARG A 733 -6.97 -20.05 -38.40
C ARG A 733 -6.32 -18.86 -37.70
N VAL A 734 -5.49 -18.08 -38.40
CA VAL A 734 -4.80 -16.89 -37.86
C VAL A 734 -5.80 -15.83 -37.40
N SER A 735 -6.84 -15.55 -38.20
CA SER A 735 -7.90 -14.62 -37.82
C SER A 735 -8.66 -15.07 -36.58
N ARG A 736 -8.95 -16.37 -36.46
CA ARG A 736 -9.54 -16.94 -35.23
C ARG A 736 -8.62 -16.76 -34.03
N THR A 737 -7.33 -17.03 -34.16
CA THR A 737 -6.36 -16.86 -33.07
C THR A 737 -6.28 -15.41 -32.60
N LEU A 738 -6.24 -14.44 -33.52
CA LEU A 738 -6.27 -13.01 -33.20
C LEU A 738 -7.56 -12.61 -32.48
N ALA A 739 -8.69 -13.16 -32.91
CA ALA A 739 -9.97 -12.90 -32.26
C ALA A 739 -9.99 -13.43 -30.81
N GLU A 740 -9.35 -14.57 -30.56
CA GLU A 740 -9.21 -15.15 -29.22
C GLU A 740 -8.24 -14.36 -28.33
N VAL A 741 -7.15 -13.83 -28.90
CA VAL A 741 -6.26 -12.87 -28.22
C VAL A 741 -7.05 -11.62 -27.82
N ALA A 742 -7.80 -11.03 -28.75
CA ALA A 742 -8.56 -9.80 -28.54
C ALA A 742 -9.63 -9.97 -27.45
N LEU A 743 -10.30 -11.12 -27.40
CA LEU A 743 -11.20 -11.45 -26.29
C LEU A 743 -10.46 -11.54 -24.95
N ALA A 744 -9.29 -12.19 -24.91
CA ALA A 744 -8.54 -12.41 -23.67
C ALA A 744 -8.01 -11.11 -23.04
N ILE A 745 -7.80 -10.06 -23.84
CA ILE A 745 -7.31 -8.75 -23.38
C ILE A 745 -8.41 -7.69 -23.25
N GLY A 746 -9.69 -8.09 -23.32
CA GLY A 746 -10.82 -7.18 -23.12
C GLY A 746 -11.05 -6.19 -24.27
N LYS A 747 -10.80 -6.61 -25.52
CA LYS A 747 -11.04 -5.84 -26.75
C LYS A 747 -12.10 -6.53 -27.62
N PRO A 748 -13.37 -6.58 -27.17
CA PRO A 748 -14.41 -7.34 -27.85
C PRO A 748 -14.72 -6.84 -29.26
N GLU A 749 -14.65 -5.54 -29.52
CA GLU A 749 -14.83 -4.93 -30.84
C GLU A 749 -13.80 -5.45 -31.86
N VAL A 750 -12.57 -5.69 -31.41
CA VAL A 750 -11.51 -6.26 -32.24
C VAL A 750 -11.76 -7.75 -32.46
N ALA A 751 -12.21 -8.47 -31.44
CA ALA A 751 -12.52 -9.89 -31.54
C ALA A 751 -13.68 -10.18 -32.50
N VAL A 752 -14.73 -9.35 -32.51
CA VAL A 752 -15.86 -9.46 -33.44
C VAL A 752 -15.37 -9.42 -34.88
N ARG A 753 -14.62 -8.37 -35.22
CA ARG A 753 -14.09 -8.16 -36.56
C ARG A 753 -13.24 -9.35 -37.02
N GLU A 754 -12.35 -9.84 -36.17
CA GLU A 754 -11.45 -10.94 -36.55
C GLU A 754 -12.16 -12.30 -36.64
N PHE A 755 -13.19 -12.57 -35.82
CA PHE A 755 -14.01 -13.77 -35.97
C PHE A 755 -14.92 -13.70 -37.23
N GLU A 756 -15.42 -12.52 -37.59
CA GLU A 756 -16.17 -12.31 -38.85
C GLU A 756 -15.27 -12.52 -40.06
N HIS A 757 -14.04 -12.01 -40.01
CA HIS A 757 -13.02 -12.29 -41.03
C HIS A 757 -12.71 -13.78 -41.14
N ALA A 758 -12.55 -14.50 -40.03
CA ALA A 758 -12.32 -15.95 -40.05
C ALA A 758 -13.49 -16.71 -40.71
N GLN A 759 -14.73 -16.30 -40.46
CA GLN A 759 -15.91 -16.90 -41.11
C GLN A 759 -15.99 -16.59 -42.60
N ALA A 760 -15.73 -15.34 -43.00
CA ALA A 760 -15.71 -14.92 -44.39
C ALA A 760 -14.62 -15.65 -45.18
N ALA A 761 -13.50 -15.97 -44.52
CA ALA A 761 -12.40 -16.75 -45.08
C ALA A 761 -12.64 -18.28 -45.06
N GLY A 762 -13.74 -18.77 -44.47
CA GLY A 762 -14.20 -20.16 -44.60
C GLY A 762 -14.24 -21.00 -43.32
N ASP A 763 -13.95 -20.45 -42.13
CA ASP A 763 -14.11 -21.19 -40.86
C ASP A 763 -15.60 -21.36 -40.50
N ARG A 764 -16.09 -22.60 -40.61
CA ARG A 764 -17.48 -22.97 -40.29
C ARG A 764 -17.62 -23.69 -38.95
N SER A 765 -16.59 -23.69 -38.11
CA SER A 765 -16.60 -24.45 -36.87
C SER A 765 -17.65 -23.90 -35.88
N ARG A 766 -18.31 -24.81 -35.16
CA ARG A 766 -19.29 -24.46 -34.13
C ARG A 766 -18.66 -23.62 -33.00
N ALA A 767 -17.38 -23.86 -32.72
CA ALA A 767 -16.61 -23.11 -31.72
C ALA A 767 -16.43 -21.63 -32.11
N THR A 768 -16.02 -21.36 -33.36
CA THR A 768 -15.85 -19.99 -33.88
C THR A 768 -17.17 -19.23 -33.91
N ARG A 769 -18.28 -19.88 -34.28
CA ARG A 769 -19.61 -19.26 -34.22
C ARG A 769 -20.02 -18.88 -32.80
N ILE A 770 -19.78 -19.75 -31.82
CA ILE A 770 -20.09 -19.47 -30.42
C ILE A 770 -19.22 -18.34 -29.87
N LYS A 771 -17.92 -18.33 -30.17
CA LYS A 771 -17.00 -17.27 -29.71
C LYS A 771 -17.24 -15.93 -30.40
N LEU A 772 -17.61 -15.93 -31.68
CA LEU A 772 -18.04 -14.72 -32.40
C LEU A 772 -19.25 -14.08 -31.72
N VAL A 773 -20.25 -14.91 -31.41
CA VAL A 773 -21.48 -14.46 -30.71
C VAL A 773 -21.12 -13.86 -29.33
N LYS A 774 -20.21 -14.50 -28.58
CA LYS A 774 -19.68 -13.94 -27.31
C LYS A 774 -18.94 -12.60 -27.48
N ALA A 775 -18.16 -12.44 -28.55
CA ALA A 775 -17.47 -11.18 -28.83
C ALA A 775 -18.45 -10.07 -29.24
N GLN A 776 -19.46 -10.40 -30.06
CA GLN A 776 -20.49 -9.47 -30.54
C GLN A 776 -21.40 -8.99 -29.40
N GLU A 777 -21.60 -9.84 -28.40
CA GLU A 777 -22.27 -9.47 -27.17
C GLU A 777 -21.43 -8.49 -26.34
N ALA A 778 -20.15 -8.80 -26.13
CA ALA A 778 -19.25 -8.00 -25.32
C ALA A 778 -18.96 -6.60 -25.89
N GLU A 779 -18.96 -6.44 -27.22
CA GLU A 779 -18.82 -5.15 -27.91
C GLU A 779 -20.05 -4.24 -27.68
N ARG A 780 -21.23 -4.83 -27.49
CA ARG A 780 -22.49 -4.08 -27.34
C ARG A 780 -22.72 -3.53 -25.94
N LEU A 781 -21.84 -3.85 -24.98
CA LEU A 781 -22.09 -3.56 -23.57
C LEU A 781 -21.68 -2.11 -23.19
N SER A 782 -22.65 -1.33 -22.70
CA SER A 782 -22.52 -0.04 -22.00
C SER A 782 -23.37 -0.14 -20.73
N PRO A 783 -22.97 0.44 -19.57
CA PRO A 783 -23.47 -0.01 -18.27
C PRO A 783 -25.00 0.14 -18.17
N PRO A 784 -25.72 -0.87 -17.64
CA PRO A 784 -27.17 -0.76 -17.53
C PRO A 784 -27.59 0.14 -16.34
N PRO A 785 -28.72 0.84 -16.48
CA PRO A 785 -29.21 1.85 -15.55
C PRO A 785 -29.78 1.27 -14.23
N GLU A 786 -29.90 2.11 -13.19
CA GLU A 786 -30.59 1.77 -11.93
C GLU A 786 -32.14 1.91 -11.99
N ARG A 787 -32.86 0.98 -11.36
CA ARG A 787 -33.62 1.12 -10.08
C ARG A 787 -34.76 0.09 -9.99
N GLY A 788 -34.51 -0.99 -9.26
CA GLY A 788 -35.46 -2.02 -8.83
C GLY A 788 -34.74 -3.24 -8.23
N GLU A 789 -35.35 -3.95 -7.28
CA GLU A 789 -34.80 -5.24 -6.79
C GLU A 789 -34.82 -6.27 -7.92
N ARG A 790 -33.64 -6.77 -8.30
CA ARG A 790 -33.45 -7.76 -9.36
C ARG A 790 -32.92 -9.06 -8.76
N PHE A 791 -33.43 -10.19 -9.24
CA PHE A 791 -33.13 -11.52 -8.71
C PHE A 791 -32.45 -12.41 -9.76
N LEU A 792 -31.60 -13.31 -9.27
CA LEU A 792 -31.06 -14.44 -10.04
C LEU A 792 -31.53 -15.74 -9.38
N LEU A 793 -32.46 -16.45 -10.01
CA LEU A 793 -32.95 -17.75 -9.54
C LEU A 793 -32.00 -18.87 -10.00
N ILE A 794 -31.36 -19.54 -9.05
CA ILE A 794 -30.37 -20.59 -9.26
C ILE A 794 -31.01 -21.95 -8.96
N LYS A 795 -31.25 -22.76 -10.00
CA LYS A 795 -31.80 -24.12 -9.85
C LYS A 795 -30.70 -25.20 -9.96
N ALA A 796 -30.82 -26.33 -9.26
CA ALA A 796 -29.92 -27.49 -9.41
C ALA A 796 -29.97 -28.09 -10.83
N TRP A 797 -28.86 -28.65 -11.30
CA TRP A 797 -28.77 -29.28 -12.63
C TRP A 797 -28.84 -30.81 -12.58
N GLY A 798 -28.71 -31.43 -11.40
CA GLY A 798 -28.92 -32.86 -11.25
C GLY A 798 -27.71 -33.72 -11.65
N TYR A 799 -26.50 -33.15 -11.60
CA TYR A 799 -25.24 -33.84 -11.96
C TYR A 799 -24.43 -34.33 -10.75
N GLY A 800 -25.04 -34.36 -9.56
CA GLY A 800 -24.39 -34.75 -8.30
C GLY A 800 -24.15 -33.57 -7.35
N PHE A 801 -23.93 -33.84 -6.06
CA PHE A 801 -23.97 -32.83 -5.01
C PHE A 801 -22.95 -31.72 -5.24
N TRP A 802 -21.67 -32.07 -5.35
CA TRP A 802 -20.61 -31.06 -5.50
C TRP A 802 -20.58 -30.48 -6.92
N SER A 803 -21.14 -31.17 -7.91
CA SER A 803 -21.33 -30.61 -9.25
C SER A 803 -22.33 -29.45 -9.20
N ASP A 804 -23.48 -29.65 -8.56
CA ASP A 804 -24.51 -28.62 -8.41
C ASP A 804 -24.02 -27.45 -7.52
N VAL A 805 -23.22 -27.73 -6.48
CA VAL A 805 -22.57 -26.69 -5.65
C VAL A 805 -21.56 -25.87 -6.46
N ASN A 806 -20.72 -26.50 -7.28
CA ASN A 806 -19.75 -25.79 -8.12
C ASN A 806 -20.45 -24.87 -9.14
N MET A 807 -21.53 -25.35 -9.75
CA MET A 807 -22.36 -24.51 -10.62
C MET A 807 -23.00 -23.35 -9.86
N LEU A 808 -23.48 -23.59 -8.65
CA LEU A 808 -24.01 -22.55 -7.77
C LEU A 808 -22.97 -21.45 -7.49
N LEU A 809 -21.69 -21.79 -7.27
CA LEU A 809 -20.63 -20.78 -7.07
C LEU A 809 -20.43 -19.87 -8.28
N GLY A 810 -20.42 -20.44 -9.50
CA GLY A 810 -20.35 -19.63 -10.72
C GLY A 810 -21.56 -18.69 -10.87
N GLN A 811 -22.75 -19.16 -10.50
CA GLN A 811 -23.97 -18.35 -10.52
C GLN A 811 -23.98 -17.27 -9.44
N CYS A 812 -23.41 -17.53 -8.26
CA CYS A 812 -23.22 -16.50 -7.23
C CYS A 812 -22.26 -15.40 -7.70
N LEU A 813 -21.16 -15.76 -8.37
CA LEU A 813 -20.26 -14.75 -8.96
C LEU A 813 -20.97 -13.90 -10.01
N LEU A 814 -21.81 -14.51 -10.85
CA LEU A 814 -22.64 -13.75 -11.78
C LEU A 814 -23.60 -12.80 -11.06
N ALA A 815 -24.19 -13.22 -9.94
CA ALA A 815 -25.04 -12.36 -9.13
C ALA A 815 -24.28 -11.14 -8.58
N GLU A 816 -23.03 -11.34 -8.11
CA GLU A 816 -22.14 -10.27 -7.64
C GLU A 816 -21.82 -9.27 -8.77
N ILE A 817 -21.37 -9.78 -9.92
CA ILE A 817 -21.02 -8.96 -11.09
C ILE A 817 -22.24 -8.15 -11.59
N THR A 818 -23.44 -8.70 -11.49
CA THR A 818 -24.68 -8.06 -11.99
C THR A 818 -25.47 -7.28 -10.94
N GLY A 819 -25.03 -7.29 -9.68
CA GLY A 819 -25.76 -6.71 -8.56
C GLY A 819 -27.15 -7.33 -8.34
N ARG A 820 -27.35 -8.61 -8.71
CA ARG A 820 -28.62 -9.34 -8.53
C ARG A 820 -28.65 -10.06 -7.18
N VAL A 821 -29.83 -10.15 -6.57
CA VAL A 821 -30.07 -10.95 -5.37
C VAL A 821 -30.18 -12.43 -5.75
N PRO A 822 -29.24 -13.30 -5.33
CA PRO A 822 -29.31 -14.72 -5.67
C PRO A 822 -30.38 -15.43 -4.84
N VAL A 823 -31.20 -16.25 -5.49
CA VAL A 823 -32.24 -17.10 -4.86
C VAL A 823 -32.02 -18.53 -5.31
N VAL A 824 -31.79 -19.46 -4.39
CA VAL A 824 -31.46 -20.86 -4.73
C VAL A 824 -32.66 -21.77 -4.51
N HIS A 825 -32.98 -22.60 -5.50
CA HIS A 825 -34.04 -23.60 -5.40
C HIS A 825 -33.64 -24.93 -6.03
N TRP A 826 -33.40 -25.94 -5.20
CA TRP A 826 -33.12 -27.32 -5.63
C TRP A 826 -34.39 -28.17 -5.51
N GLY A 827 -35.28 -28.05 -6.49
CA GLY A 827 -36.55 -28.80 -6.57
C GLY A 827 -36.39 -30.20 -7.19
N GLY A 828 -37.35 -30.63 -8.00
CA GLY A 828 -37.43 -31.99 -8.58
C GLY A 828 -36.27 -32.40 -9.50
N ASN A 829 -35.49 -31.43 -9.99
CA ASN A 829 -34.29 -31.67 -10.81
C ASN A 829 -33.04 -32.02 -9.97
N SER A 830 -33.09 -31.85 -8.65
CA SER A 830 -31.98 -32.22 -7.76
C SER A 830 -31.98 -33.73 -7.50
N LEU A 831 -30.82 -34.37 -7.58
CA LEU A 831 -30.64 -35.77 -7.17
C LEU A 831 -30.84 -36.00 -5.66
N PHE A 832 -31.06 -34.93 -4.89
CA PHE A 832 -31.20 -34.94 -3.43
C PHE A 832 -32.57 -34.46 -2.96
N SER A 833 -33.53 -34.28 -3.88
CA SER A 833 -34.91 -33.98 -3.53
C SER A 833 -35.78 -35.23 -3.64
N ASP A 834 -36.40 -35.61 -2.53
CA ASP A 834 -37.43 -36.66 -2.48
C ASP A 834 -38.86 -36.08 -2.71
N ASP A 835 -38.99 -34.75 -2.73
CA ASP A 835 -40.25 -34.02 -2.90
C ASP A 835 -39.99 -32.76 -3.76
N PRO A 836 -40.42 -32.75 -5.03
CA PRO A 836 -40.21 -31.61 -5.94
C PRO A 836 -40.76 -30.27 -5.41
N GLY A 837 -41.73 -30.29 -4.49
CA GLY A 837 -42.29 -29.09 -3.88
C GLY A 837 -41.43 -28.50 -2.75
N LYS A 838 -40.37 -29.19 -2.32
CA LYS A 838 -39.46 -28.76 -1.26
C LYS A 838 -38.09 -28.40 -1.82
N ASN A 839 -37.52 -27.32 -1.29
CA ASN A 839 -36.18 -26.88 -1.67
C ASN A 839 -35.12 -27.73 -0.96
N ALA A 840 -34.55 -28.71 -1.66
CA ALA A 840 -33.53 -29.60 -1.11
C ALA A 840 -32.27 -28.85 -0.63
N PHE A 841 -31.95 -27.68 -1.20
CA PHE A 841 -30.82 -26.84 -0.76
C PHE A 841 -30.93 -26.49 0.73
N LEU A 842 -32.14 -26.20 1.20
CA LEU A 842 -32.44 -25.85 2.59
C LEU A 842 -32.37 -27.05 3.53
N SER A 843 -32.12 -28.26 3.03
CA SER A 843 -31.78 -29.40 3.89
C SER A 843 -30.33 -29.33 4.37
N PHE A 844 -29.44 -28.71 3.59
CA PHE A 844 -27.99 -28.74 3.79
C PHE A 844 -27.40 -27.38 4.22
N PHE A 845 -27.93 -26.29 3.68
CA PHE A 845 -27.43 -24.94 3.89
C PHE A 845 -28.51 -24.01 4.43
N LEU A 846 -28.08 -22.96 5.14
CA LEU A 846 -28.95 -21.83 5.51
C LEU A 846 -29.33 -21.04 4.25
N PRO A 847 -30.54 -20.44 4.20
CA PRO A 847 -30.94 -19.61 3.07
C PRO A 847 -29.98 -18.42 2.89
N PHE A 848 -29.76 -18.02 1.63
CA PHE A 848 -28.94 -16.83 1.33
C PHE A 848 -29.63 -15.55 1.81
N ASN A 849 -30.95 -15.48 1.64
CA ASN A 849 -31.83 -14.38 2.05
C ASN A 849 -33.26 -14.92 2.32
N GLY A 850 -34.17 -14.05 2.74
CA GLY A 850 -35.55 -14.44 3.07
C GLY A 850 -36.45 -14.75 1.86
N THR A 851 -35.97 -14.55 0.63
CA THR A 851 -36.81 -14.65 -0.58
C THR A 851 -36.82 -16.07 -1.13
N GLY A 852 -38.01 -16.67 -1.17
CA GLY A 852 -38.24 -18.01 -1.72
C GLY A 852 -38.78 -17.99 -3.16
N ILE A 853 -38.76 -19.15 -3.83
CA ILE A 853 -39.27 -19.29 -5.20
C ILE A 853 -40.77 -18.92 -5.34
N GLY A 854 -41.57 -19.21 -4.30
CA GLY A 854 -42.99 -18.83 -4.27
C GLY A 854 -43.18 -17.31 -4.19
N GLU A 855 -42.30 -16.61 -3.47
CA GLU A 855 -42.32 -15.15 -3.39
C GLU A 855 -41.88 -14.52 -4.71
N LEU A 856 -40.85 -15.08 -5.36
CA LEU A 856 -40.44 -14.66 -6.70
C LEU A 856 -41.56 -14.85 -7.72
N ALA A 857 -42.23 -16.01 -7.72
CA ALA A 857 -43.35 -16.28 -8.61
C ALA A 857 -44.52 -15.30 -8.38
N ALA A 858 -44.75 -14.88 -7.13
CA ALA A 858 -45.81 -13.93 -6.79
C ALA A 858 -45.48 -12.47 -7.13
N ARG A 859 -44.21 -12.06 -6.98
CA ARG A 859 -43.76 -10.66 -7.09
C ARG A 859 -43.30 -10.26 -8.50
N ALA A 860 -42.63 -11.18 -9.21
CA ALA A 860 -41.97 -10.85 -10.46
C ALA A 860 -42.94 -10.75 -11.64
N ARG A 861 -42.74 -9.72 -12.46
CA ARG A 861 -43.54 -9.36 -13.64
C ARG A 861 -42.79 -9.61 -14.95
N SER A 862 -41.48 -9.85 -14.88
CA SER A 862 -40.63 -10.11 -16.04
C SER A 862 -39.60 -11.19 -15.74
N PHE A 863 -39.37 -12.07 -16.73
CA PHE A 863 -38.57 -13.28 -16.58
C PHE A 863 -37.65 -13.49 -17.79
N TYR A 864 -36.44 -13.97 -17.54
CA TYR A 864 -35.52 -14.43 -18.57
C TYR A 864 -34.92 -15.80 -18.18
N PRO A 865 -34.77 -16.77 -19.10
CA PRO A 865 -35.30 -16.78 -20.46
C PRO A 865 -36.82 -16.61 -20.57
N PRO A 866 -37.37 -16.14 -21.71
CA PRO A 866 -38.80 -15.85 -21.87
C PRO A 866 -39.72 -17.08 -21.74
N LYS A 867 -39.15 -18.28 -21.74
CA LYS A 867 -39.88 -19.52 -21.44
C LYS A 867 -40.36 -19.59 -19.99
N TRP A 868 -39.77 -18.80 -19.09
CA TRP A 868 -40.19 -18.71 -17.69
C TRP A 868 -41.25 -17.64 -17.49
N ASN A 869 -42.21 -17.92 -16.62
CA ASN A 869 -43.26 -17.01 -16.19
C ASN A 869 -43.80 -17.44 -14.81
N ARG A 870 -44.74 -16.67 -14.25
CA ARG A 870 -45.35 -16.96 -12.94
C ARG A 870 -45.97 -18.36 -12.83
N GLU A 871 -46.58 -18.87 -13.90
CA GLU A 871 -47.30 -20.14 -13.90
C GLU A 871 -46.33 -21.34 -13.91
N ASN A 872 -45.21 -21.23 -14.63
CA ASN A 872 -44.27 -22.34 -14.78
C ASN A 872 -42.97 -22.22 -13.96
N LEU A 873 -42.73 -21.11 -13.26
CA LEU A 873 -41.58 -21.00 -12.35
C LEU A 873 -41.59 -22.08 -11.25
N LEU A 874 -42.80 -22.44 -10.81
CA LEU A 874 -43.10 -23.44 -9.79
C LEU A 874 -43.29 -24.85 -10.36
N LEU A 875 -43.37 -25.00 -11.69
CA LEU A 875 -43.52 -26.28 -12.38
C LEU A 875 -42.14 -26.76 -12.81
N ASP A 876 -41.62 -27.79 -12.15
CA ASP A 876 -40.33 -28.40 -12.51
C ASP A 876 -40.42 -29.34 -13.73
N GLU A 877 -41.57 -29.40 -14.41
CA GLU A 877 -41.77 -30.16 -15.67
C GLU A 877 -41.11 -29.49 -16.90
N LEU A 878 -40.79 -28.19 -16.83
CA LEU A 878 -40.09 -27.50 -17.91
C LEU A 878 -38.59 -27.82 -17.85
N ASN A 879 -38.12 -28.73 -18.70
CA ASN A 879 -36.73 -29.17 -18.73
C ASN A 879 -35.79 -28.00 -19.11
N LYS A 880 -34.70 -27.84 -18.36
CA LYS A 880 -33.64 -26.84 -18.61
C LYS A 880 -32.96 -27.02 -19.96
N GLU A 881 -33.04 -28.22 -20.54
CA GLU A 881 -32.47 -28.55 -21.84
C GLU A 881 -33.39 -28.16 -23.01
N GLU A 882 -34.64 -27.81 -22.74
CA GLU A 882 -35.69 -27.62 -23.74
C GLU A 882 -36.16 -26.16 -23.83
N GLY A 883 -36.37 -25.68 -25.06
CA GLY A 883 -36.90 -24.35 -25.38
C GLY A 883 -35.85 -23.32 -25.84
N PRO A 884 -36.29 -22.20 -26.45
CA PRO A 884 -35.40 -21.13 -26.92
C PRO A 884 -34.56 -20.55 -25.76
N TRP A 885 -33.31 -20.20 -26.04
CA TRP A 885 -32.36 -19.59 -25.08
C TRP A 885 -31.84 -20.50 -23.97
N SER A 886 -32.18 -21.78 -23.98
CA SER A 886 -31.55 -22.81 -23.14
C SER A 886 -30.08 -23.01 -23.52
N ARG A 887 -29.17 -23.11 -22.55
CA ARG A 887 -27.71 -23.28 -22.76
C ARG A 887 -26.99 -22.10 -23.46
N PHE A 888 -27.56 -20.89 -23.47
CA PHE A 888 -26.90 -19.66 -23.96
C PHE A 888 -25.96 -19.02 -22.92
N SER A 889 -25.18 -18.01 -23.35
CA SER A 889 -24.12 -17.40 -22.53
C SER A 889 -24.64 -16.56 -21.34
N SER A 890 -23.96 -16.61 -20.19
CA SER A 890 -24.22 -15.75 -19.01
C SER A 890 -23.91 -14.29 -19.27
N LEU A 891 -23.14 -13.97 -20.33
CA LEU A 891 -22.90 -12.59 -20.76
C LEU A 891 -24.20 -11.88 -21.13
N TYR A 892 -25.19 -12.59 -21.68
CA TYR A 892 -26.53 -12.06 -21.88
C TYR A 892 -27.20 -11.64 -20.58
N ALA A 893 -26.88 -12.27 -19.45
CA ALA A 893 -27.44 -11.96 -18.13
C ALA A 893 -26.90 -10.65 -17.54
N LEU A 894 -25.71 -10.20 -17.97
CA LEU A 894 -25.03 -9.02 -17.43
C LEU A 894 -25.84 -7.73 -17.60
N GLU A 895 -26.58 -7.61 -18.70
CA GLU A 895 -27.36 -6.42 -19.05
C GLU A 895 -28.87 -6.62 -19.02
N ARG A 896 -29.36 -7.75 -18.50
CA ARG A 896 -30.81 -7.99 -18.46
C ARG A 896 -31.50 -7.01 -17.54
N GLY A 897 -32.56 -6.41 -18.05
CA GLY A 897 -33.49 -5.57 -17.29
C GLY A 897 -34.54 -6.37 -16.52
N GLU A 898 -34.72 -7.67 -16.81
CA GLU A 898 -35.76 -8.48 -16.18
C GLU A 898 -35.56 -8.61 -14.66
N GLU A 899 -36.68 -8.60 -13.95
CA GLU A 899 -36.73 -8.74 -12.50
C GLU A 899 -36.21 -10.11 -12.07
N VAL A 900 -36.50 -11.18 -12.82
CA VAL A 900 -36.00 -12.53 -12.53
C VAL A 900 -35.25 -13.09 -13.72
N VAL A 901 -33.96 -13.38 -13.53
CA VAL A 901 -33.17 -14.22 -14.43
C VAL A 901 -33.09 -15.63 -13.83
N VAL A 902 -33.39 -16.66 -14.61
CA VAL A 902 -33.31 -18.07 -14.21
C VAL A 902 -32.00 -18.67 -14.74
N GLY A 903 -31.23 -19.31 -13.87
CA GLY A 903 -29.92 -19.91 -14.12
C GLY A 903 -29.94 -21.18 -14.98
N ASP A 904 -30.38 -21.04 -16.23
CA ASP A 904 -30.45 -22.09 -17.26
C ASP A 904 -29.17 -22.19 -18.13
N PHE A 905 -28.04 -21.70 -17.60
CA PHE A 905 -26.73 -21.68 -18.26
C PHE A 905 -25.65 -22.36 -17.39
N HIS A 906 -24.65 -22.97 -18.03
CA HIS A 906 -23.62 -23.78 -17.37
C HIS A 906 -22.25 -23.08 -17.46
N TYR A 907 -21.80 -22.47 -16.36
CA TYR A 907 -20.51 -21.77 -16.26
C TYR A 907 -19.85 -22.02 -14.90
N GLY A 908 -18.52 -22.16 -14.92
CA GLY A 908 -17.69 -22.14 -13.70
C GLY A 908 -17.21 -20.72 -13.37
N VAL A 909 -16.67 -20.55 -12.17
CA VAL A 909 -16.08 -19.28 -11.70
C VAL A 909 -15.07 -18.72 -12.71
N ASN A 910 -14.21 -19.58 -13.28
CA ASN A 910 -13.18 -19.18 -14.24
C ASN A 910 -13.73 -18.50 -15.51
N ASP A 911 -14.94 -18.86 -15.94
CA ASP A 911 -15.53 -18.31 -17.16
C ASP A 911 -15.99 -16.84 -16.98
N LEU A 912 -16.13 -16.41 -15.71
CA LEU A 912 -16.63 -15.09 -15.34
C LEU A 912 -15.53 -14.12 -14.88
N ILE A 913 -14.31 -14.61 -14.63
CA ILE A 913 -13.17 -13.79 -14.16
C ILE A 913 -12.93 -12.55 -15.03
N PRO A 914 -12.92 -12.63 -16.38
CA PRO A 914 -12.67 -11.46 -17.23
C PRO A 914 -13.75 -10.38 -17.17
N TRP A 915 -14.91 -10.70 -16.57
CA TRP A 915 -16.09 -9.83 -16.53
C TRP A 915 -16.30 -9.19 -15.16
N ILE A 916 -15.38 -9.42 -14.22
CA ILE A 916 -15.39 -8.74 -12.93
C ILE A 916 -14.95 -7.29 -13.19
N PRO A 917 -15.76 -6.27 -12.83
CA PRO A 917 -15.38 -4.88 -13.02
C PRO A 917 -14.11 -4.53 -12.23
N PRO A 918 -13.17 -3.73 -12.77
CA PRO A 918 -11.94 -3.32 -12.08
C PRO A 918 -12.13 -2.75 -10.66
N GLU A 919 -13.26 -2.08 -10.45
CA GLU A 919 -13.70 -1.48 -9.20
C GLU A 919 -14.34 -2.48 -8.22
N HIS A 920 -14.68 -3.69 -8.68
CA HIS A 920 -15.32 -4.70 -7.85
C HIS A 920 -14.29 -5.35 -6.91
N PRO A 921 -14.58 -5.58 -5.61
CA PRO A 921 -13.62 -6.14 -4.65
C PRO A 921 -13.05 -7.53 -4.99
N LEU A 922 -13.70 -8.23 -5.93
CA LEU A 922 -13.27 -9.53 -6.43
C LEU A 922 -12.31 -9.42 -7.63
N TYR A 923 -12.05 -8.22 -8.15
CA TYR A 923 -11.19 -8.01 -9.30
C TYR A 923 -9.73 -8.37 -9.01
N GLY A 924 -9.06 -9.00 -9.97
CA GLY A 924 -7.66 -9.43 -9.85
C GLY A 924 -7.42 -10.64 -8.94
N LEU A 925 -8.46 -11.21 -8.33
CA LEU A 925 -8.37 -12.47 -7.58
C LEU A 925 -8.28 -13.66 -8.54
N ASP A 926 -7.47 -14.65 -8.17
CA ASP A 926 -7.43 -15.93 -8.89
C ASP A 926 -8.67 -16.79 -8.58
N GLN A 927 -8.84 -17.87 -9.35
CA GLN A 927 -10.00 -18.76 -9.23
C GLN A 927 -10.16 -19.34 -7.82
N ASP A 928 -9.07 -19.71 -7.14
CA ASP A 928 -9.13 -20.37 -5.84
C ASP A 928 -9.53 -19.38 -4.75
N ALA A 929 -8.98 -18.16 -4.80
CA ALA A 929 -9.38 -17.06 -3.93
C ALA A 929 -10.85 -16.66 -4.13
N LEU A 930 -11.32 -16.62 -5.38
CA LEU A 930 -12.73 -16.34 -5.71
C LEU A 930 -13.66 -17.43 -5.16
N CYS A 931 -13.36 -18.70 -5.42
CA CYS A 931 -14.15 -19.83 -4.93
C CYS A 931 -14.23 -19.82 -3.40
N LEU A 932 -13.12 -19.55 -2.69
CA LEU A 932 -13.10 -19.48 -1.23
C LEU A 932 -13.97 -18.33 -0.69
N GLN A 933 -13.91 -17.15 -1.30
CA GLN A 933 -14.74 -16.02 -0.88
C GLN A 933 -16.23 -16.29 -1.10
N LEU A 934 -16.59 -16.83 -2.26
CA LEU A 934 -17.98 -17.18 -2.58
C LEU A 934 -18.50 -18.29 -1.65
N TYR A 935 -17.67 -19.29 -1.35
CA TYR A 935 -18.02 -20.35 -0.40
C TYR A 935 -18.33 -19.77 0.98
N ARG A 936 -17.43 -18.95 1.54
CA ARG A 936 -17.61 -18.32 2.86
C ARG A 936 -18.83 -17.41 2.93
N ARG A 937 -19.11 -16.67 1.84
CA ARG A 937 -20.20 -15.69 1.80
C ARG A 937 -21.57 -16.35 1.67
N TYR A 938 -21.69 -17.36 0.81
CA TYR A 938 -22.97 -17.92 0.41
C TYR A 938 -23.25 -19.31 1.01
N LEU A 939 -22.27 -20.22 0.98
CA LEU A 939 -22.46 -21.61 1.39
C LEU A 939 -22.27 -21.77 2.91
N ARG A 940 -23.33 -21.49 3.67
CA ARG A 940 -23.39 -21.65 5.13
C ARG A 940 -24.06 -22.98 5.50
N PRO A 941 -23.33 -24.04 5.87
CA PRO A 941 -23.94 -25.31 6.25
C PRO A 941 -24.85 -25.16 7.47
N LYS A 942 -25.78 -26.09 7.65
CA LYS A 942 -26.64 -26.07 8.84
C LYS A 942 -25.84 -26.36 10.12
N PRO A 943 -26.16 -25.67 11.24
CA PRO A 943 -25.48 -25.89 12.51
C PRO A 943 -25.47 -27.35 12.97
N GLU A 944 -26.56 -28.11 12.76
CA GLU A 944 -26.59 -29.53 13.13
C GLU A 944 -25.59 -30.40 12.33
N LEU A 945 -25.30 -30.05 11.07
CA LEU A 945 -24.34 -30.77 10.23
C LEU A 945 -22.91 -30.40 10.58
N GLU A 946 -22.64 -29.12 10.85
CA GLU A 946 -21.34 -28.67 11.34
C GLU A 946 -21.01 -29.28 12.71
N GLN A 947 -21.98 -29.32 13.63
CA GLN A 947 -21.82 -29.95 14.93
C GLN A 947 -21.56 -31.46 14.81
N ARG A 948 -22.21 -32.15 13.87
CA ARG A 948 -21.94 -33.57 13.59
C ARG A 948 -20.50 -33.78 13.10
N ALA A 949 -20.04 -32.95 12.17
CA ALA A 949 -18.66 -33.02 11.65
C ALA A 949 -17.63 -32.72 12.76
N GLU A 950 -17.87 -31.68 13.56
CA GLU A 950 -17.01 -31.27 14.66
C GLU A 950 -16.95 -32.32 15.78
N ALA A 951 -18.10 -32.91 16.13
CA ALA A 951 -18.16 -33.99 17.12
C ALA A 951 -17.41 -35.24 16.65
N PHE A 952 -17.49 -35.59 15.36
CA PHE A 952 -16.70 -36.66 14.78
C PHE A 952 -15.20 -36.35 14.84
N PHE A 953 -14.80 -35.17 14.33
CA PHE A 953 -13.38 -34.78 14.28
C PHE A 953 -12.74 -34.78 15.67
N ASN A 954 -13.43 -34.21 16.66
CA ASN A 954 -12.94 -34.18 18.04
C ASN A 954 -12.89 -35.57 18.68
N ARG A 955 -13.89 -36.43 18.44
CA ARG A 955 -13.88 -37.79 19.00
C ARG A 955 -12.76 -38.66 18.43
N GLU A 956 -12.53 -38.58 17.12
CA GLU A 956 -11.59 -39.47 16.43
C GLU A 956 -10.14 -38.95 16.43
N PHE A 957 -9.95 -37.62 16.44
CA PHE A 957 -8.65 -37.01 16.13
C PHE A 957 -8.12 -35.98 17.12
N SER A 958 -8.88 -35.55 18.14
CA SER A 958 -8.55 -34.38 19.00
C SER A 958 -7.06 -34.29 19.37
N GLY A 959 -6.42 -33.22 18.88
CA GLY A 959 -5.01 -32.87 19.13
C GLY A 959 -3.96 -33.56 18.25
N ARG A 960 -4.35 -34.42 17.29
CA ARG A 960 -3.41 -35.17 16.44
C ARG A 960 -3.30 -34.61 15.02
N PRO A 961 -2.13 -34.70 14.35
CA PRO A 961 -2.00 -34.45 12.92
C PRO A 961 -2.88 -35.41 12.12
N VAL A 962 -3.69 -34.87 11.19
CA VAL A 962 -4.63 -35.67 10.38
C VAL A 962 -4.40 -35.39 8.90
N LEU A 963 -4.24 -36.47 8.14
CA LEU A 963 -4.24 -36.46 6.69
C LEU A 963 -5.57 -37.01 6.16
N ALA A 964 -6.36 -36.16 5.53
CA ALA A 964 -7.59 -36.57 4.83
C ALA A 964 -7.28 -37.06 3.41
N LEU A 965 -7.99 -38.10 2.98
CA LEU A 965 -7.77 -38.80 1.72
C LEU A 965 -9.11 -38.94 0.99
N HIS A 966 -9.21 -38.48 -0.25
CA HIS A 966 -10.34 -38.79 -1.13
C HIS A 966 -9.86 -39.59 -2.34
N VAL A 967 -10.35 -40.83 -2.47
CA VAL A 967 -9.79 -41.88 -3.35
C VAL A 967 -10.77 -42.39 -4.43
N ARG A 968 -11.76 -41.56 -4.82
CA ARG A 968 -12.80 -41.85 -5.83
C ARG A 968 -12.84 -40.83 -6.98
N GLY A 969 -13.45 -41.21 -8.10
CA GLY A 969 -13.43 -40.57 -9.43
C GLY A 969 -14.37 -39.39 -9.67
N GLY A 970 -15.29 -39.10 -8.76
CA GLY A 970 -16.19 -37.94 -8.81
C GLY A 970 -17.68 -38.29 -8.85
N ASP A 971 -18.53 -37.26 -8.66
CA ASP A 971 -20.00 -37.38 -8.51
C ASP A 971 -20.76 -37.57 -9.84
N LYS A 972 -20.12 -38.04 -10.92
CA LYS A 972 -20.78 -38.26 -12.23
C LYS A 972 -21.00 -39.75 -12.47
N GLY A 973 -21.97 -40.11 -13.33
CA GLY A 973 -22.56 -41.45 -13.48
C GLY A 973 -21.64 -42.62 -13.86
N GLY A 974 -20.31 -42.56 -13.67
CA GLY A 974 -19.38 -43.68 -13.81
C GLY A 974 -17.96 -43.36 -13.32
N GLU A 975 -17.29 -44.36 -12.73
CA GLU A 975 -15.93 -44.30 -12.22
C GLU A 975 -14.86 -44.15 -13.32
N ASP A 976 -13.72 -43.51 -13.00
CA ASP A 976 -12.59 -43.44 -13.93
C ASP A 976 -11.91 -44.82 -14.11
N PRO A 977 -11.76 -45.34 -15.34
CA PRO A 977 -11.05 -46.60 -15.61
C PRO A 977 -9.60 -46.64 -15.08
N GLY A 978 -8.96 -45.47 -14.91
CA GLY A 978 -7.61 -45.29 -14.39
C GLY A 978 -7.50 -45.10 -12.88
N LEU A 979 -8.60 -45.16 -12.12
CA LEU A 979 -8.63 -44.84 -10.68
C LEU A 979 -7.61 -45.65 -9.87
N HIS A 980 -7.46 -46.95 -10.15
CA HIS A 980 -6.50 -47.82 -9.45
C HIS A 980 -5.04 -47.32 -9.57
N ARG A 981 -4.65 -46.77 -10.73
CA ARG A 981 -3.31 -46.20 -10.95
C ARG A 981 -3.16 -44.87 -10.23
N LEU A 982 -4.23 -44.08 -10.20
CA LEU A 982 -4.24 -42.80 -9.49
C LEU A 982 -4.10 -43.01 -7.99
N ASN A 983 -4.88 -43.93 -7.41
CA ASN A 983 -4.85 -44.27 -5.98
C ASN A 983 -3.48 -44.82 -5.56
N ALA A 984 -2.77 -45.53 -6.45
CA ALA A 984 -1.42 -45.99 -6.18
C ALA A 984 -0.43 -44.85 -5.84
N LEU A 985 -0.67 -43.63 -6.35
CA LEU A 985 0.17 -42.44 -6.08
C LEU A 985 0.01 -41.90 -4.66
N TYR A 986 -1.06 -42.28 -3.95
CA TYR A 986 -1.35 -41.78 -2.61
C TYR A 986 -0.46 -42.47 -1.58
N HIS A 987 -0.19 -43.77 -1.77
CA HIS A 987 0.50 -44.60 -0.77
C HIS A 987 1.88 -44.07 -0.36
N PRO A 988 2.80 -43.67 -1.27
CA PRO A 988 4.10 -43.14 -0.86
C PRO A 988 4.00 -41.86 -0.03
N ARG A 989 2.99 -41.02 -0.27
CA ARG A 989 2.77 -39.79 0.50
C ARG A 989 2.14 -40.06 1.86
N ILE A 990 1.22 -41.02 1.92
CA ILE A 990 0.64 -41.50 3.19
C ILE A 990 1.74 -42.11 4.06
N GLU A 991 2.59 -42.96 3.50
CA GLU A 991 3.69 -43.61 4.21
C GLU A 991 4.69 -42.57 4.75
N ARG A 992 5.04 -41.58 3.94
CA ARG A 992 5.89 -40.46 4.37
C ARG A 992 5.26 -39.71 5.54
N PHE A 993 4.00 -39.30 5.43
CA PHE A 993 3.29 -38.60 6.50
C PHE A 993 3.26 -39.41 7.80
N LEU A 994 2.93 -40.71 7.75
CA LEU A 994 2.89 -41.56 8.93
C LEU A 994 4.28 -41.84 9.54
N SER A 995 5.35 -41.70 8.74
CA SER A 995 6.74 -41.82 9.21
C SER A 995 7.24 -40.55 9.90
N GLU A 996 6.83 -39.38 9.39
CA GLU A 996 7.17 -38.06 9.95
C GLU A 996 6.33 -37.78 11.20
N GLU A 997 5.04 -38.16 11.18
CA GLU A 997 4.09 -37.95 12.27
C GLU A 997 3.73 -39.26 12.99
N ARG A 998 4.43 -39.54 14.09
CA ARG A 998 4.29 -40.80 14.84
C ARG A 998 2.85 -41.07 15.33
N GLU A 999 2.13 -40.00 15.70
CA GLU A 999 0.73 -40.05 16.13
C GLU A 999 -0.28 -39.73 15.00
N GLY A 1000 0.20 -39.56 13.76
CA GLY A 1000 -0.61 -39.20 12.61
C GLY A 1000 -1.81 -40.13 12.40
N ARG A 1001 -2.95 -39.53 12.05
CA ARG A 1001 -4.20 -40.23 11.74
C ARG A 1001 -4.61 -39.98 10.30
N LEU A 1002 -5.31 -40.94 9.71
CA LEU A 1002 -5.86 -40.85 8.36
C LEU A 1002 -7.37 -40.76 8.43
N PHE A 1003 -7.96 -39.83 7.67
CA PHE A 1003 -9.40 -39.78 7.44
C PHE A 1003 -9.70 -40.13 5.98
N LEU A 1004 -10.43 -41.22 5.74
CA LEU A 1004 -10.73 -41.68 4.38
C LEU A 1004 -12.15 -41.32 3.96
N LEU A 1005 -12.24 -40.55 2.88
CA LEU A 1005 -13.46 -40.22 2.17
C LEU A 1005 -13.60 -41.17 0.98
N THR A 1006 -14.49 -42.16 1.10
CA THR A 1006 -14.85 -43.07 0.02
C THR A 1006 -16.23 -43.65 0.27
N ASP A 1007 -17.01 -43.80 -0.79
CA ASP A 1007 -18.32 -44.49 -0.79
C ASP A 1007 -18.22 -45.94 -1.28
N ASP A 1008 -17.02 -46.40 -1.68
CA ASP A 1008 -16.72 -47.74 -2.17
C ASP A 1008 -16.17 -48.67 -1.06
N GLU A 1009 -16.84 -49.80 -0.86
CA GLU A 1009 -16.52 -50.78 0.18
C GLU A 1009 -15.22 -51.55 -0.06
N LYS A 1010 -14.85 -51.79 -1.32
CA LYS A 1010 -13.61 -52.51 -1.65
C LYS A 1010 -12.39 -51.63 -1.41
N LEU A 1011 -12.47 -50.35 -1.75
CA LEU A 1011 -11.42 -49.37 -1.46
C LEU A 1011 -11.27 -49.15 0.05
N LEU A 1012 -12.37 -49.02 0.79
CA LEU A 1012 -12.31 -48.92 2.24
C LEU A 1012 -11.63 -50.16 2.86
N SER A 1013 -12.04 -51.35 2.44
CA SER A 1013 -11.46 -52.61 2.92
C SER A 1013 -9.96 -52.70 2.64
N SER A 1014 -9.54 -52.33 1.43
CA SER A 1014 -8.12 -52.31 1.03
C SER A 1014 -7.29 -51.33 1.85
N TYR A 1015 -7.80 -50.12 2.13
CA TYR A 1015 -7.09 -49.14 2.96
C TYR A 1015 -7.08 -49.54 4.44
N ARG A 1016 -8.14 -50.18 4.95
CA ARG A 1016 -8.18 -50.73 6.31
C ARG A 1016 -7.18 -51.86 6.51
N GLU A 1017 -7.07 -52.79 5.56
CA GLU A 1017 -6.07 -53.87 5.60
C GLU A 1017 -4.65 -53.32 5.66
N ARG A 1018 -4.38 -52.22 4.93
CA ARG A 1018 -3.05 -51.62 4.83
C ARG A 1018 -2.67 -50.71 6.01
N TYR A 1019 -3.60 -49.91 6.52
CA TYR A 1019 -3.31 -48.84 7.50
C TYR A 1019 -3.92 -49.09 8.89
N GLY A 1020 -4.72 -50.15 9.06
CA GLY A 1020 -5.20 -50.64 10.34
C GLY A 1020 -5.96 -49.60 11.16
N ASP A 1021 -5.61 -49.51 12.44
CA ASP A 1021 -6.22 -48.65 13.45
C ASP A 1021 -5.91 -47.16 13.28
N ARG A 1022 -5.01 -46.79 12.36
CA ARG A 1022 -4.69 -45.40 12.04
C ARG A 1022 -5.72 -44.74 11.11
N LEU A 1023 -6.63 -45.52 10.52
CA LEU A 1023 -7.62 -45.08 9.55
C LEU A 1023 -9.01 -44.93 10.19
N SER A 1024 -9.56 -43.72 10.16
CA SER A 1024 -10.96 -43.43 10.51
C SER A 1024 -11.76 -43.05 9.26
N HIS A 1025 -13.06 -43.33 9.28
CA HIS A 1025 -14.02 -42.96 8.23
C HIS A 1025 -15.42 -42.87 8.84
N THR A 1026 -16.36 -42.22 8.15
CA THR A 1026 -17.77 -42.17 8.55
C THR A 1026 -18.52 -43.43 8.10
N VAL A 1027 -19.80 -43.58 8.45
CA VAL A 1027 -20.61 -44.79 8.15
C VAL A 1027 -21.02 -44.86 6.66
N SER A 1028 -20.17 -44.39 5.76
CA SER A 1028 -20.52 -44.08 4.36
C SER A 1028 -20.12 -45.14 3.33
N THR A 1029 -19.92 -46.40 3.70
CA THR A 1029 -19.86 -47.48 2.69
C THR A 1029 -21.22 -47.71 2.08
N ARG A 1030 -21.37 -47.33 0.80
CA ARG A 1030 -22.70 -47.22 0.18
C ARG A 1030 -22.81 -47.97 -1.14
N THR A 1031 -21.70 -48.37 -1.76
CA THR A 1031 -21.72 -49.02 -3.07
C THR A 1031 -20.64 -50.09 -3.23
N GLY A 1032 -20.97 -51.18 -3.93
CA GLY A 1032 -20.02 -52.18 -4.44
C GLY A 1032 -19.79 -52.07 -5.95
N SER A 1033 -20.22 -50.96 -6.56
CA SER A 1033 -20.28 -50.75 -8.01
C SER A 1033 -19.43 -49.55 -8.46
N SER A 1034 -19.15 -49.48 -9.76
CA SER A 1034 -18.47 -48.36 -10.40
C SER A 1034 -19.41 -47.16 -10.67
N LEU A 1035 -20.66 -47.20 -10.22
CA LEU A 1035 -21.62 -46.11 -10.34
C LEU A 1035 -21.61 -45.29 -9.06
N GLY A 1036 -21.39 -43.97 -9.16
CA GLY A 1036 -21.40 -43.06 -8.00
C GLY A 1036 -22.70 -43.16 -7.21
N VAL A 1037 -22.61 -43.04 -5.89
CA VAL A 1037 -23.73 -43.28 -4.95
C VAL A 1037 -25.00 -42.48 -5.27
N HIS A 1038 -24.87 -41.30 -5.87
CA HIS A 1038 -25.99 -40.40 -6.21
C HIS A 1038 -26.88 -40.88 -7.37
N TYR A 1039 -26.43 -41.84 -8.17
CA TYR A 1039 -27.19 -42.37 -9.32
C TYR A 1039 -27.78 -43.75 -9.05
N GLN A 1040 -27.64 -44.27 -7.83
CA GLN A 1040 -28.22 -45.55 -7.44
C GLN A 1040 -29.63 -45.33 -6.86
N GLU A 1041 -30.52 -46.31 -7.06
CA GLU A 1041 -31.84 -46.28 -6.42
C GLU A 1041 -31.67 -46.40 -4.90
N GLN A 1042 -31.98 -45.33 -4.16
CA GLN A 1042 -31.93 -45.27 -2.71
C GLN A 1042 -33.23 -44.67 -2.15
N ALA A 1043 -33.61 -45.12 -0.95
CA ALA A 1043 -34.88 -44.75 -0.32
C ALA A 1043 -34.84 -43.37 0.39
N ASP A 1044 -33.66 -42.83 0.72
CA ASP A 1044 -33.48 -41.54 1.40
C ASP A 1044 -32.31 -40.76 0.79
N ARG A 1045 -32.60 -39.92 -0.21
CA ARG A 1045 -31.59 -39.15 -0.96
C ARG A 1045 -31.11 -37.94 -0.17
N ARG A 1046 -31.94 -37.42 0.74
CA ARG A 1046 -31.55 -36.34 1.64
C ARG A 1046 -30.44 -36.77 2.59
N ALA A 1047 -30.60 -37.89 3.28
CA ALA A 1047 -29.58 -38.38 4.22
C ALA A 1047 -28.23 -38.60 3.52
N LEU A 1048 -28.24 -39.03 2.26
CA LEU A 1048 -27.05 -39.18 1.44
C LEU A 1048 -26.30 -37.84 1.23
N GLY A 1049 -27.03 -36.77 0.92
CA GLY A 1049 -26.45 -35.43 0.74
C GLY A 1049 -25.88 -34.85 2.05
N GLU A 1050 -26.56 -35.07 3.18
CA GLU A 1050 -26.09 -34.59 4.49
C GLU A 1050 -24.74 -35.21 4.84
N GLU A 1051 -24.59 -36.49 4.56
CA GLU A 1051 -23.37 -37.24 4.86
C GLU A 1051 -22.20 -36.86 3.94
N VAL A 1052 -22.44 -36.68 2.64
CA VAL A 1052 -21.38 -36.22 1.71
C VAL A 1052 -20.88 -34.83 2.08
N LEU A 1053 -21.77 -33.96 2.58
CA LEU A 1053 -21.38 -32.66 3.12
C LEU A 1053 -20.56 -32.81 4.42
N VAL A 1054 -21.01 -33.65 5.36
CA VAL A 1054 -20.29 -33.90 6.63
C VAL A 1054 -18.88 -34.45 6.37
N ASP A 1055 -18.71 -35.37 5.42
CA ASP A 1055 -17.40 -35.92 5.06
C ASP A 1055 -16.44 -34.82 4.57
N ALA A 1056 -16.92 -33.94 3.69
CA ALA A 1056 -16.12 -32.83 3.18
C ALA A 1056 -15.78 -31.80 4.28
N LEU A 1057 -16.73 -31.52 5.20
CA LEU A 1057 -16.50 -30.66 6.36
C LEU A 1057 -15.40 -31.23 7.27
N ILE A 1058 -15.46 -32.54 7.60
CA ILE A 1058 -14.41 -33.21 8.38
C ILE A 1058 -13.05 -33.13 7.65
N ALA A 1059 -13.03 -33.35 6.34
CA ALA A 1059 -11.80 -33.27 5.54
C ALA A 1059 -11.19 -31.85 5.54
N SER A 1060 -12.03 -30.82 5.42
CA SER A 1060 -11.57 -29.42 5.48
C SER A 1060 -10.99 -29.05 6.86
N ARG A 1061 -11.36 -29.75 7.94
CA ARG A 1061 -10.75 -29.57 9.26
C ARG A 1061 -9.38 -30.23 9.41
N CYS A 1062 -9.02 -31.17 8.52
CA CYS A 1062 -7.74 -31.89 8.60
C CYS A 1062 -6.53 -31.01 8.24
N HIS A 1063 -5.34 -31.42 8.67
CA HIS A 1063 -4.10 -30.64 8.49
C HIS A 1063 -3.57 -30.75 7.05
N LEU A 1064 -3.68 -31.94 6.48
CA LEU A 1064 -3.29 -32.25 5.11
C LEU A 1064 -4.47 -32.85 4.35
N PHE A 1065 -4.50 -32.68 3.04
CA PHE A 1065 -5.46 -33.33 2.15
C PHE A 1065 -4.82 -33.88 0.89
N LEU A 1066 -5.07 -35.15 0.59
CA LEU A 1066 -4.79 -35.77 -0.70
C LEU A 1066 -6.11 -36.11 -1.38
N GLY A 1067 -6.39 -35.48 -2.51
CA GLY A 1067 -7.63 -35.66 -3.24
C GLY A 1067 -7.41 -36.07 -4.68
N ASN A 1068 -8.49 -36.53 -5.32
CA ASN A 1068 -8.51 -36.78 -6.75
C ASN A 1068 -9.02 -35.52 -7.43
N GLY A 1069 -8.20 -34.85 -8.21
CA GLY A 1069 -8.60 -33.61 -8.86
C GLY A 1069 -9.57 -33.76 -10.04
N PHE A 1070 -9.99 -34.99 -10.40
CA PHE A 1070 -11.20 -35.23 -11.22
C PHE A 1070 -12.49 -35.21 -10.42
N SER A 1071 -12.39 -35.27 -9.09
CA SER A 1071 -13.56 -35.30 -8.22
C SER A 1071 -13.96 -33.91 -7.80
N ASN A 1072 -15.23 -33.57 -8.07
CA ASN A 1072 -15.87 -32.37 -7.53
C ASN A 1072 -15.82 -32.34 -5.99
N VAL A 1073 -15.82 -33.50 -5.31
CA VAL A 1073 -15.64 -33.60 -3.85
C VAL A 1073 -14.27 -33.08 -3.45
N SER A 1074 -13.21 -33.49 -4.15
CA SER A 1074 -11.84 -33.07 -3.82
C SER A 1074 -11.60 -31.60 -4.15
N LEU A 1075 -12.18 -31.11 -5.26
CA LEU A 1075 -12.15 -29.69 -5.60
C LEU A 1075 -12.88 -28.87 -4.53
N ALA A 1076 -14.05 -29.32 -4.08
CA ALA A 1076 -14.79 -28.67 -3.03
C ALA A 1076 -13.99 -28.60 -1.72
N VAL A 1077 -13.41 -29.72 -1.26
CA VAL A 1077 -12.57 -29.73 -0.04
C VAL A 1077 -11.36 -28.79 -0.17
N ALA A 1078 -10.74 -28.75 -1.36
CA ALA A 1078 -9.64 -27.81 -1.62
C ALA A 1078 -10.09 -26.34 -1.55
N GLN A 1079 -11.34 -26.04 -1.91
CA GLN A 1079 -11.91 -24.68 -1.96
C GLN A 1079 -12.57 -24.23 -0.65
N MET A 1080 -12.85 -25.14 0.29
CA MET A 1080 -13.53 -24.84 1.57
C MET A 1080 -12.69 -24.00 2.54
N LYS A 1081 -11.36 -24.05 2.43
CA LYS A 1081 -10.44 -23.26 3.26
C LYS A 1081 -9.18 -22.88 2.51
N GLN A 1082 -8.44 -21.95 3.10
CA GLN A 1082 -7.07 -21.69 2.70
C GLN A 1082 -6.16 -22.76 3.28
N TRP A 1083 -5.46 -23.48 2.40
CA TRP A 1083 -4.51 -24.53 2.75
C TRP A 1083 -3.10 -23.95 2.78
N GLU A 1084 -2.28 -24.35 3.75
CA GLU A 1084 -0.86 -24.01 3.77
C GLU A 1084 -0.17 -24.54 2.50
N PRO A 1085 0.85 -23.85 1.95
CA PRO A 1085 1.53 -24.30 0.75
C PRO A 1085 1.99 -25.77 0.84
N GLY A 1086 1.53 -26.61 -0.09
CA GLY A 1086 1.85 -28.03 -0.14
C GLY A 1086 1.04 -28.95 0.79
N SER A 1087 0.16 -28.39 1.63
CA SER A 1087 -0.69 -29.17 2.55
C SER A 1087 -1.93 -29.78 1.88
N CYS A 1088 -2.35 -29.25 0.73
CA CYS A 1088 -3.41 -29.81 -0.11
C CYS A 1088 -2.84 -30.22 -1.47
N VAL A 1089 -3.11 -31.46 -1.88
CA VAL A 1089 -2.58 -32.03 -3.11
C VAL A 1089 -3.68 -32.79 -3.83
N LEU A 1090 -3.99 -32.34 -5.04
CA LEU A 1090 -4.95 -33.03 -5.90
C LEU A 1090 -4.22 -33.81 -7.00
N PHE A 1091 -4.27 -35.14 -6.93
CA PHE A 1091 -3.73 -36.02 -7.96
C PHE A 1091 -4.65 -36.04 -9.17
N GLY A 1092 -4.10 -36.03 -10.38
CA GLY A 1092 -4.89 -36.12 -11.60
C GLY A 1092 -5.67 -34.85 -11.98
N ALA A 1093 -5.64 -33.77 -11.18
CA ALA A 1093 -6.41 -32.51 -11.33
C ALA A 1093 -6.30 -31.76 -12.67
N ARG A 1094 -5.57 -32.29 -13.65
CA ARG A 1094 -5.22 -31.61 -14.88
C ARG A 1094 -5.48 -32.42 -16.17
N LEU A 1095 -6.34 -33.47 -16.16
CA LEU A 1095 -6.90 -34.06 -17.41
C LEU A 1095 -8.35 -33.60 -17.74
N ASP A 1096 -9.03 -32.84 -16.87
CA ASP A 1096 -10.47 -32.55 -17.06
C ASP A 1096 -10.78 -31.44 -18.08
N ARG A 1097 -9.78 -30.71 -18.57
CA ARG A 1097 -9.96 -29.85 -19.77
C ARG A 1097 -10.22 -30.67 -21.04
N VAL A 1098 -9.95 -31.98 -21.06
CA VAL A 1098 -10.21 -32.85 -22.22
C VAL A 1098 -11.61 -33.49 -22.17
N ARG A 1099 -12.19 -33.74 -20.99
CA ARG A 1099 -13.50 -34.41 -20.87
C ARG A 1099 -14.70 -33.47 -20.92
N GLN A 1100 -14.59 -32.21 -20.51
CA GLN A 1100 -15.69 -31.25 -20.70
C GLN A 1100 -15.96 -30.95 -22.18
N MET A 1101 -15.02 -31.23 -23.09
CA MET A 1101 -15.24 -31.20 -24.54
C MET A 1101 -16.00 -32.42 -25.09
N THR A 1102 -16.07 -33.54 -24.36
CA THR A 1102 -16.74 -34.77 -24.82
C THR A 1102 -18.24 -34.84 -24.53
N LEU A 1103 -18.81 -33.93 -23.73
CA LEU A 1103 -20.29 -33.80 -23.60
C LEU A 1103 -20.96 -33.09 -24.79
N TYR A 1104 -20.18 -32.70 -25.82
CA TYR A 1104 -20.69 -32.12 -27.06
C TYR A 1104 -20.53 -33.04 -28.28
N ARG A 1105 -20.31 -34.35 -28.08
CA ARG A 1105 -20.46 -35.38 -29.11
C ARG A 1105 -21.54 -36.39 -28.72
N SER A 1106 -22.79 -35.94 -28.82
CA SER A 1106 -23.88 -36.68 -29.45
C SER A 1106 -24.74 -35.68 -30.20
#